data_AF-A0A670IU44-F1
#
_entry.id   AF-A0A670IU44-F1
#
_cell.length_a   1.000
_cell.length_b   1.000
_cell.length_c   1.000
_cell.angle_alpha   90.00
_cell.angle_beta   90.00
_cell.angle_gamma   90.00
#
_symmetry.space_group_name_H-M   'P 1'
#
loop_
_entity.id
_entity.type
_entity.pdbx_description
1 polymer ?
#
loop_
_entity_poly.entity_id
_entity_poly.type
_entity_poly.pdbx_seq_one_letter_code
_entity_poly.pdbx_strand_id
1 'polypeptide(L)'
;MHSTEMSREETVCKYCGVSYLILHEFKLLEEKVKAMEVKVKFYEGSIEREKTLQEKLQQLNQDFEQCAAASKSKRERIKTLSLELENKQAAIQNLNEQMRSLQKENEVSCRQTQLLRKTLERHKFILKKAFVLLPFIKGEVHSVKGGIFDFLSQWSALKGEIFLHIKKINLTALTEISSLNRSLGECQRENLLLQEEVQRLRLISDAAEQQAEQLQATLLRESELQNRCHELQKKTQDLTSQVETIEHKFQKAAAEISHYKELFVKKSKEVEDYQSELQKLTSEIGASTSQFANTLKEREESLLACQQASGRLQEEVIEKERKEEELKKRTDHLESELETIKSLLKQREEEVVMLRQERESLLISHRSRMEQLQETLRQKVLKEKNWQEKIKADRAKEQAHHKEEILSLKEEARMELEIEKQKHQELIAKYQKDHDDQLHLKIPALISSATNSLKMEVGTLEKKLCEAQSKLTEKHREREEEWQSLKKQVAVLELQLQEEQSAHHSVTEDMREEIKKKTYELEKLTQEQTQLIQKMSQVQEENALLQDTVRRECEERYELTEALAQAKEQVVELKKLGGNFQLSQCSLSQGSLTSAALVSNHGQRSPNCGKGITFSGHCGISRATKAPLSNRYKSGMNTSLPALPALQSPSRKTSLDESRKRITAVLKRQLSEL
;
A
#
# COMPACT_ATOMS: atom_id res chain seq x y z
N MET A 1 46.18 -70.78 -79.77
CA MET A 1 46.58 -72.20 -79.90
C MET A 1 46.57 -72.56 -81.37
N HIS A 2 47.47 -73.47 -81.76
CA HIS A 2 47.97 -73.71 -83.12
C HIS A 2 46.93 -73.78 -84.24
N SER A 3 47.25 -73.10 -85.35
CA SER A 3 46.70 -73.39 -86.69
C SER A 3 47.22 -74.75 -87.16
N THR A 4 46.32 -75.63 -87.58
CA THR A 4 46.64 -76.83 -88.35
C THR A 4 45.90 -76.72 -89.68
N GLU A 5 46.65 -76.59 -90.77
CA GLU A 5 46.14 -76.50 -92.13
C GLU A 5 45.77 -77.92 -92.60
N MET A 6 44.47 -78.19 -92.80
CA MET A 6 43.99 -79.50 -93.29
C MET A 6 43.76 -79.48 -94.81
N SER A 7 44.10 -80.60 -95.47
CA SER A 7 43.95 -80.86 -96.91
C SER A 7 42.49 -80.76 -97.41
N ARG A 8 42.26 -80.15 -98.59
CA ARG A 8 40.92 -79.90 -99.16
C ARG A 8 40.13 -81.17 -99.51
N GLU A 9 40.77 -82.32 -99.71
CA GLU A 9 40.11 -83.58 -100.06
C GLU A 9 39.58 -84.35 -98.83
N GLU A 10 40.00 -83.97 -97.63
CA GLU A 10 39.55 -84.57 -96.36
C GLU A 10 38.43 -83.76 -95.68
N THR A 11 38.11 -82.59 -96.22
CA THR A 11 37.10 -81.69 -95.64
C THR A 11 35.74 -81.79 -96.32
N VAL A 12 35.50 -82.72 -97.24
CA VAL A 12 34.21 -82.90 -97.92
C VAL A 12 33.66 -84.30 -97.65
N CYS A 13 32.44 -84.38 -97.11
CA CYS A 13 31.79 -85.66 -96.80
C CYS A 13 31.47 -86.45 -98.09
N LYS A 14 32.03 -87.67 -98.23
CA LYS A 14 31.84 -88.55 -99.39
C LYS A 14 30.39 -89.00 -99.64
N TYR A 15 29.47 -88.79 -98.68
CA TYR A 15 28.06 -89.20 -98.80
C TYR A 15 27.08 -88.05 -99.08
N CYS A 16 27.43 -86.80 -98.80
CA CYS A 16 26.50 -85.66 -98.97
C CYS A 16 27.11 -84.41 -99.62
N GLY A 17 28.41 -84.40 -99.96
CA GLY A 17 29.05 -83.31 -100.72
C GLY A 17 29.22 -81.98 -99.97
N VAL A 18 28.79 -81.89 -98.71
CA VAL A 18 28.93 -80.68 -97.90
C VAL A 18 30.35 -80.62 -97.31
N SER A 19 31.00 -79.45 -97.44
CA SER A 19 32.29 -79.20 -96.81
C SER A 19 32.13 -79.11 -95.29
N TYR A 20 32.88 -79.92 -94.53
CA TYR A 20 33.03 -79.86 -93.08
C TYR A 20 33.41 -78.46 -92.58
N LEU A 21 34.07 -77.64 -93.41
CA LEU A 21 34.35 -76.24 -93.10
C LEU A 21 33.05 -75.41 -93.04
N ILE A 22 32.15 -75.57 -94.02
CA ILE A 22 30.85 -74.88 -94.05
C ILE A 22 29.97 -75.33 -92.87
N LEU A 23 29.97 -76.63 -92.54
CA LEU A 23 29.22 -77.16 -91.39
C LEU A 23 29.78 -76.66 -90.04
N HIS A 24 31.12 -76.55 -89.91
CA HIS A 24 31.75 -75.99 -88.72
C HIS A 24 31.46 -74.49 -88.57
N GLU A 25 31.51 -73.73 -89.66
CA GLU A 25 31.14 -72.31 -89.66
C GLU A 25 29.65 -72.10 -89.30
N PHE A 26 28.74 -72.93 -89.82
CA PHE A 26 27.33 -72.89 -89.42
C PHE A 26 27.13 -73.20 -87.94
N LYS A 27 27.82 -74.21 -87.39
CA LYS A 27 27.79 -74.50 -85.94
C LYS A 27 28.35 -73.35 -85.11
N LEU A 28 29.44 -72.73 -85.57
CA LEU A 28 30.07 -71.61 -84.86
C LEU A 28 29.20 -70.34 -84.92
N LEU A 29 28.48 -70.12 -86.02
CA LEU A 29 27.43 -69.11 -86.14
C LEU A 29 26.23 -69.42 -85.25
N GLU A 30 25.79 -70.68 -85.19
CA GLU A 30 24.68 -71.11 -84.33
C GLU A 30 25.03 -70.93 -82.83
N GLU A 31 26.25 -71.28 -82.42
CA GLU A 31 26.75 -71.01 -81.06
C GLU A 31 26.86 -69.51 -80.77
N LYS A 32 27.31 -68.70 -81.74
CA LYS A 32 27.32 -67.24 -81.61
C LYS A 32 25.91 -66.66 -81.48
N VAL A 33 24.94 -67.16 -82.26
CA VAL A 33 23.53 -66.75 -82.17
C VAL A 33 22.95 -67.13 -80.81
N LYS A 34 23.17 -68.35 -80.32
CA LYS A 34 22.76 -68.76 -78.97
C LYS A 34 23.40 -67.89 -77.88
N ALA A 35 24.69 -67.56 -78.02
CA ALA A 35 25.37 -66.67 -77.09
C ALA A 35 24.82 -65.23 -77.16
N MET A 36 24.41 -64.75 -78.34
CA MET A 36 23.74 -63.46 -78.52
C MET A 36 22.33 -63.45 -77.95
N GLU A 37 21.54 -64.51 -78.13
CA GLU A 37 20.20 -64.66 -77.56
C GLU A 37 20.24 -64.65 -76.02
N VAL A 38 21.24 -65.31 -75.42
CA VAL A 38 21.46 -65.26 -73.96
C VAL A 38 21.80 -63.84 -73.50
N LYS A 39 22.64 -63.11 -74.25
CA LYS A 39 22.96 -61.71 -73.95
C LYS A 39 21.74 -60.79 -74.12
N VAL A 40 20.95 -60.97 -75.17
CA VAL A 40 19.72 -60.20 -75.40
C VAL A 40 18.74 -60.39 -74.25
N LYS A 41 18.47 -61.62 -73.82
CA LYS A 41 17.61 -61.91 -72.65
C LYS A 41 18.16 -61.31 -71.36
N PHE A 42 19.48 -61.30 -71.18
CA PHE A 42 20.10 -60.63 -70.04
C PHE A 42 19.88 -59.12 -70.06
N TYR A 43 20.02 -58.48 -71.23
CA TYR A 43 19.81 -57.04 -71.39
C TYR A 43 18.34 -56.65 -71.30
N GLU A 44 17.41 -57.42 -71.86
CA GLU A 44 15.96 -57.27 -71.65
C GLU A 44 15.65 -57.26 -70.15
N GLY A 45 16.08 -58.30 -69.42
CA GLY A 45 15.92 -58.35 -67.97
C GLY A 45 16.58 -57.19 -67.22
N SER A 46 17.64 -56.59 -67.78
CA SER A 46 18.26 -55.39 -67.23
C SER A 46 17.42 -54.14 -67.46
N ILE A 47 16.83 -54.00 -68.64
CA ILE A 47 15.93 -52.90 -69.00
C ILE A 47 14.66 -52.97 -68.14
N GLU A 48 14.08 -54.16 -67.92
CA GLU A 48 12.91 -54.30 -67.03
C GLU A 48 13.25 -53.93 -65.57
N ARG A 49 14.43 -54.32 -65.06
CA ARG A 49 14.88 -53.90 -63.73
C ARG A 49 15.07 -52.40 -63.63
N GLU A 50 15.68 -51.79 -64.64
CA GLU A 50 15.89 -50.34 -64.70
C GLU A 50 14.56 -49.58 -64.77
N LYS A 51 13.62 -50.05 -65.59
CA LYS A 51 12.25 -49.49 -65.65
C LYS A 51 11.54 -49.58 -64.31
N THR A 52 11.61 -50.74 -63.64
CA THR A 52 11.01 -50.94 -62.31
C THR A 52 11.65 -50.03 -61.26
N LEU A 53 12.97 -49.84 -61.33
CA LEU A 53 13.69 -48.91 -60.45
C LEU A 53 13.29 -47.47 -60.72
N GLN A 54 13.12 -47.09 -61.98
CA GLN A 54 12.72 -45.75 -62.39
C GLN A 54 11.29 -45.40 -61.92
N GLU A 55 10.35 -46.35 -62.02
CA GLU A 55 9.00 -46.24 -61.48
C GLU A 55 9.02 -46.09 -59.94
N LYS A 56 9.82 -46.91 -59.24
CA LYS A 56 10.01 -46.77 -57.78
C LYS A 56 10.60 -45.41 -57.40
N LEU A 57 11.55 -44.92 -58.18
CA LEU A 57 12.20 -43.63 -57.95
C LEU A 57 11.20 -42.48 -58.15
N GLN A 58 10.36 -42.55 -59.18
CA GLN A 58 9.27 -41.58 -59.40
C GLN A 58 8.25 -41.61 -58.26
N GLN A 59 7.84 -42.80 -57.79
CA GLN A 59 6.93 -42.92 -56.65
C GLN A 59 7.55 -42.33 -55.39
N LEU A 60 8.81 -42.64 -55.10
CA LEU A 60 9.52 -42.12 -53.93
C LEU A 60 9.66 -40.59 -53.99
N ASN A 61 9.84 -40.03 -55.19
CA ASN A 61 9.93 -38.58 -55.38
C ASN A 61 8.58 -37.90 -55.16
N GLN A 62 7.48 -38.48 -55.63
CA GLN A 62 6.13 -37.98 -55.34
C GLN A 62 5.81 -38.05 -53.84
N ASP A 63 6.15 -39.16 -53.18
CA ASP A 63 5.96 -39.31 -51.73
C ASP A 63 6.80 -38.27 -50.96
N PHE A 64 8.03 -37.99 -51.41
CA PHE A 64 8.88 -36.96 -50.83
C PHE A 64 8.29 -35.55 -51.00
N GLU A 65 7.80 -35.21 -52.19
CA GLU A 65 7.15 -33.92 -52.45
C GLU A 65 5.89 -33.73 -51.61
N GLN A 66 5.05 -34.77 -51.48
CA GLN A 66 3.88 -34.74 -50.60
C GLN A 66 4.28 -34.55 -49.13
N CYS A 67 5.31 -35.26 -48.68
CA CYS A 67 5.81 -35.14 -47.31
C CYS A 67 6.42 -33.75 -47.04
N ALA A 68 7.12 -33.19 -48.03
CA ALA A 68 7.67 -31.83 -47.99
C ALA A 68 6.55 -30.77 -47.93
N ALA A 69 5.50 -30.90 -48.75
CA ALA A 69 4.34 -30.02 -48.73
C ALA A 69 3.58 -30.10 -47.39
N ALA A 70 3.37 -31.31 -46.87
CA ALA A 70 2.75 -31.52 -45.56
C ALA A 70 3.60 -30.92 -44.43
N SER A 71 4.93 -31.08 -44.47
CA SER A 71 5.86 -30.46 -43.52
C SER A 71 5.83 -28.93 -43.58
N LYS A 72 5.75 -28.35 -44.78
CA LYS A 72 5.62 -26.90 -44.98
C LYS A 72 4.30 -26.38 -44.41
N SER A 73 3.18 -27.05 -44.71
CA SER A 73 1.87 -26.71 -44.15
C SER A 73 1.85 -26.80 -42.62
N LYS A 74 2.41 -27.87 -42.04
CA LYS A 74 2.54 -28.02 -40.57
C LYS A 74 3.38 -26.89 -39.97
N ARG A 75 4.49 -26.49 -40.62
CA ARG A 75 5.32 -25.36 -40.17
C ARG A 75 4.56 -24.04 -40.18
N GLU A 76 3.80 -23.74 -41.23
CA GLU A 76 2.97 -22.53 -41.25
C GLU A 76 1.91 -22.55 -40.15
N ARG A 77 1.24 -23.69 -39.95
CA ARG A 77 0.26 -23.86 -38.88
C ARG A 77 0.86 -23.65 -37.49
N ILE A 78 2.07 -24.17 -37.25
CA ILE A 78 2.84 -23.92 -36.02
C ILE A 78 3.15 -22.43 -35.87
N LYS A 79 3.61 -21.74 -36.93
CA LYS A 79 3.88 -20.30 -36.86
C LYS A 79 2.63 -19.49 -36.49
N THR A 80 1.48 -19.80 -37.10
CA THR A 80 0.20 -19.14 -36.77
C THR A 80 -0.19 -19.39 -35.32
N LEU A 81 -0.11 -20.64 -34.85
CA LEU A 81 -0.42 -21.00 -33.46
C LEU A 81 0.56 -20.37 -32.47
N SER A 82 1.85 -20.24 -32.81
CA SER A 82 2.83 -19.54 -31.98
C SER A 82 2.50 -18.07 -31.84
N LEU A 83 2.10 -17.41 -32.93
CA LEU A 83 1.70 -16.01 -32.91
C LEU A 83 0.39 -15.80 -32.11
N GLU A 84 -0.58 -16.71 -32.25
CA GLU A 84 -1.78 -16.71 -31.41
C GLU A 84 -1.45 -16.90 -29.93
N LEU A 85 -0.52 -17.81 -29.60
CA LEU A 85 -0.08 -18.06 -28.24
C LEU A 85 0.60 -16.82 -27.65
N GLU A 86 1.49 -16.16 -28.38
CA GLU A 86 2.10 -14.89 -27.95
C GLU A 86 1.05 -13.81 -27.72
N ASN A 87 0.08 -13.66 -28.63
CA ASN A 87 -1.00 -12.70 -28.47
C ASN A 87 -1.86 -13.00 -27.22
N LYS A 88 -2.16 -14.27 -26.95
CA LYS A 88 -2.88 -14.68 -25.74
C LYS A 88 -2.04 -14.47 -24.49
N GLN A 89 -0.73 -14.72 -24.54
CA GLN A 89 0.19 -14.47 -23.44
C GLN A 89 0.26 -12.97 -23.10
N ALA A 90 0.37 -12.11 -24.11
CA ALA A 90 0.34 -10.66 -23.93
C ALA A 90 -1.01 -10.18 -23.37
N ALA A 91 -2.13 -10.74 -23.83
CA ALA A 91 -3.44 -10.43 -23.29
C ALA A 91 -3.59 -10.83 -21.81
N ILE A 92 -3.07 -12.00 -21.42
CA ILE A 92 -3.05 -12.46 -20.03
C ILE A 92 -2.18 -11.55 -19.16
N GLN A 93 -1.01 -11.14 -19.64
CA GLN A 93 -0.15 -10.18 -18.93
C GLN A 93 -0.88 -8.85 -18.71
N ASN A 94 -1.53 -8.31 -19.74
CA ASN A 94 -2.30 -7.08 -19.64
C ASN A 94 -3.46 -7.22 -18.63
N LEU A 95 -4.23 -8.31 -18.69
CA LEU A 95 -5.31 -8.58 -17.73
C LEU A 95 -4.78 -8.72 -16.29
N ASN A 96 -3.60 -9.31 -16.10
CA ASN A 96 -2.96 -9.39 -14.78
C ASN A 96 -2.53 -8.00 -14.29
N GLU A 97 -2.02 -7.13 -15.15
CA GLU A 97 -1.75 -5.72 -14.84
C GLU A 97 -3.02 -5.01 -14.37
N GLN A 98 -4.13 -5.19 -15.10
CA GLN A 98 -5.42 -4.60 -14.75
C GLN A 98 -6.00 -5.15 -13.45
N MET A 99 -5.88 -6.46 -13.20
CA MET A 99 -6.27 -7.03 -11.90
C MET A 99 -5.46 -6.41 -10.77
N ARG A 100 -4.15 -6.22 -10.94
CA ARG A 100 -3.29 -5.59 -9.94
C ARG A 100 -3.66 -4.13 -9.70
N SER A 101 -4.00 -3.37 -10.73
CA SER A 101 -4.44 -1.98 -10.56
C SER A 101 -5.79 -1.91 -9.83
N LEU A 102 -6.76 -2.72 -10.22
CA LEU A 102 -8.07 -2.80 -9.58
C LEU A 102 -7.96 -3.28 -8.12
N GLN A 103 -7.07 -4.21 -7.83
CA GLN A 103 -6.81 -4.66 -6.45
C GLN A 103 -6.27 -3.52 -5.58
N LYS A 104 -5.32 -2.73 -6.10
CA LYS A 104 -4.80 -1.54 -5.40
C LYS A 104 -5.90 -0.50 -5.18
N GLU A 105 -6.74 -0.25 -6.19
CA GLU A 105 -7.85 0.68 -6.08
C GLU A 105 -8.88 0.22 -5.02
N ASN A 106 -9.17 -1.08 -4.99
CA ASN A 106 -10.04 -1.68 -3.98
C ASN A 106 -9.43 -1.56 -2.55
N GLU A 107 -8.12 -1.77 -2.39
CA GLU A 107 -7.43 -1.54 -1.12
C GLU A 107 -7.53 -0.09 -0.65
N VAL A 108 -7.35 0.88 -1.56
CA VAL A 108 -7.50 2.31 -1.26
C VAL A 108 -8.94 2.63 -0.84
N SER A 109 -9.92 2.13 -1.59
CA SER A 109 -11.35 2.31 -1.28
C SER A 109 -11.74 1.67 0.07
N CYS A 110 -11.18 0.50 0.39
CA CYS A 110 -11.35 -0.15 1.68
C CYS A 110 -10.75 0.70 2.83
N ARG A 111 -9.55 1.26 2.66
CA ARG A 111 -8.93 2.17 3.63
C ARG A 111 -9.76 3.44 3.83
N GLN A 112 -10.29 4.04 2.76
CA GLN A 112 -11.21 5.18 2.84
C GLN A 112 -12.49 4.83 3.61
N THR A 113 -13.10 3.69 3.30
CA THR A 113 -14.31 3.21 3.99
C THR A 113 -14.05 2.99 5.48
N GLN A 114 -12.90 2.42 5.86
CA GLN A 114 -12.51 2.28 7.26
C GLN A 114 -12.31 3.62 7.95
N LEU A 115 -11.71 4.61 7.28
CA LEU A 115 -11.56 5.96 7.83
C LEU A 115 -12.93 6.61 8.08
N LEU A 116 -13.82 6.54 7.10
CA LEU A 116 -15.20 7.04 7.23
C LEU A 116 -15.94 6.35 8.37
N ARG A 117 -15.79 5.02 8.52
CA ARG A 117 -16.37 4.27 9.63
C ARG A 117 -15.85 4.76 10.99
N LYS A 118 -14.53 4.98 11.13
CA LYS A 118 -13.94 5.53 12.36
C LYS A 118 -14.47 6.93 12.67
N THR A 119 -14.61 7.79 11.65
CA THR A 119 -15.17 9.13 11.79
C THR A 119 -16.64 9.08 12.20
N LEU A 120 -17.44 8.20 11.59
CA LEU A 120 -18.84 8.00 11.95
C LEU A 120 -18.99 7.55 13.40
N GLU A 121 -18.15 6.62 13.86
CA GLU A 121 -18.22 6.14 15.26
C GLU A 121 -17.82 7.24 16.25
N ARG A 122 -16.86 8.11 15.90
CA ARG A 122 -16.56 9.33 16.67
C ARG A 122 -17.76 10.26 16.73
N HIS A 123 -18.41 10.55 15.60
CA HIS A 123 -19.61 11.39 15.58
C HIS A 123 -20.74 10.79 16.40
N LYS A 124 -20.97 9.48 16.30
CA LYS A 124 -21.97 8.76 17.10
C LYS A 124 -21.67 8.86 18.60
N PHE A 125 -20.41 8.77 18.99
CA PHE A 125 -19.99 8.95 20.39
C PHE A 125 -20.22 10.39 20.89
N ILE A 126 -19.84 11.39 20.09
CA ILE A 126 -20.09 12.81 20.41
C ILE A 126 -21.59 13.07 20.53
N LEU A 127 -22.38 12.54 19.60
CA LEU A 127 -23.82 12.69 19.59
C LEU A 127 -24.46 12.02 20.82
N LYS A 128 -24.00 10.82 21.21
CA LYS A 128 -24.43 10.18 22.47
C LYS A 128 -24.13 11.07 23.67
N LYS A 129 -22.95 11.66 23.76
CA LYS A 129 -22.61 12.61 24.84
C LYS A 129 -23.52 13.84 24.83
N ALA A 130 -23.78 14.42 23.67
CA ALA A 130 -24.69 15.55 23.52
C ALA A 130 -26.12 15.19 23.95
N PHE A 131 -26.61 13.99 23.58
CA PHE A 131 -27.92 13.50 24.01
C PHE A 131 -28.03 13.29 25.52
N VAL A 132 -26.94 12.94 26.21
CA VAL A 132 -26.93 12.85 27.68
C VAL A 132 -27.00 14.25 28.33
N LEU A 133 -26.44 15.28 27.68
CA LEU A 133 -26.48 16.66 28.19
C LEU A 133 -27.81 17.36 27.89
N LEU A 134 -28.53 16.95 26.85
CA LEU A 134 -29.78 17.60 26.43
C LEU A 134 -30.86 17.64 27.52
N PRO A 135 -31.13 16.55 28.29
CA PRO A 135 -32.08 16.58 29.40
C PRO A 135 -31.65 17.52 30.51
N PHE A 136 -30.35 17.65 30.77
CA PHE A 136 -29.82 18.58 31.77
C PHE A 136 -30.09 20.02 31.35
N ILE A 137 -29.71 20.40 30.13
CA ILE A 137 -30.00 21.73 29.58
C ILE A 137 -31.50 22.02 29.58
N LYS A 138 -32.32 21.03 29.19
CA LYS A 138 -33.79 21.15 29.24
C LYS A 138 -34.30 21.36 30.67
N GLY A 139 -33.71 20.68 31.65
CA GLY A 139 -34.01 20.84 33.07
C GLY A 139 -33.67 22.24 33.58
N GLU A 140 -32.48 22.75 33.26
CA GLU A 140 -32.07 24.12 33.60
C GLU A 140 -33.01 25.16 32.97
N VAL A 141 -33.35 25.01 31.69
CA VAL A 141 -34.32 25.89 31.02
C VAL A 141 -35.69 25.83 31.70
N HIS A 142 -36.13 24.65 32.14
CA HIS A 142 -37.40 24.51 32.85
C HIS A 142 -37.34 25.15 34.25
N SER A 143 -36.21 25.04 34.95
CA SER A 143 -35.96 25.69 36.24
C SER A 143 -35.99 27.21 36.11
N VAL A 144 -35.29 27.77 35.13
CA VAL A 144 -35.31 29.21 34.82
C VAL A 144 -36.72 29.67 34.47
N LYS A 145 -37.44 28.90 33.64
CA LYS A 145 -38.84 29.17 33.31
C LYS A 145 -39.69 29.21 34.59
N GLY A 146 -39.55 28.22 35.48
CA GLY A 146 -40.22 28.18 36.78
C GLY A 146 -39.94 29.42 37.61
N GLY A 147 -38.67 29.79 37.77
CA GLY A 147 -38.28 31.00 38.51
C GLY A 147 -38.86 32.29 37.92
N ILE A 148 -38.97 32.39 36.60
CA ILE A 148 -39.65 33.52 35.94
C ILE A 148 -41.15 33.54 36.26
N PHE A 149 -41.83 32.38 36.24
CA PHE A 149 -43.26 32.30 36.61
C PHE A 149 -43.49 32.64 38.08
N ASP A 150 -42.62 32.19 38.97
CA ASP A 150 -42.68 32.51 40.39
C ASP A 150 -42.49 34.01 40.61
N PHE A 151 -41.51 34.62 39.94
CA PHE A 151 -41.29 36.06 39.98
C PHE A 151 -42.49 36.85 39.44
N LEU A 152 -43.07 36.44 38.31
CA LEU A 152 -44.27 37.06 37.76
C LEU A 152 -45.48 36.96 38.71
N SER A 153 -45.60 35.84 39.42
CA SER A 153 -46.66 35.63 40.41
C SER A 153 -46.44 36.54 41.62
N GLN A 154 -45.21 36.62 42.14
CA GLN A 154 -44.84 37.53 43.21
C GLN A 154 -45.07 39.00 42.83
N TRP A 155 -44.67 39.39 41.61
CA TRP A 155 -44.91 40.72 41.07
C TRP A 155 -46.41 41.05 40.98
N SER A 156 -47.22 40.09 40.54
CA SER A 156 -48.67 40.26 40.46
C SER A 156 -49.30 40.42 41.84
N ALA A 157 -48.84 39.66 42.84
CA ALA A 157 -49.26 39.80 44.23
C ALA A 157 -48.89 41.17 44.79
N LEU A 158 -47.63 41.59 44.64
CA LEU A 158 -47.16 42.91 45.08
C LEU A 158 -47.94 44.04 44.41
N LYS A 159 -48.20 43.95 43.10
CA LYS A 159 -49.03 44.90 42.38
C LYS A 159 -50.44 44.99 42.99
N GLY A 160 -51.02 43.85 43.36
CA GLY A 160 -52.32 43.79 44.05
C GLY A 160 -52.29 44.46 45.43
N GLU A 161 -51.24 44.22 46.23
CA GLU A 161 -51.05 44.87 47.53
C GLU A 161 -50.89 46.38 47.41
N ILE A 162 -50.07 46.85 46.46
CA ILE A 162 -49.92 48.28 46.16
C ILE A 162 -51.26 48.90 45.79
N PHE A 163 -52.05 48.23 44.94
CA PHE A 163 -53.37 48.72 44.55
C PHE A 163 -54.33 48.82 45.73
N LEU A 164 -54.32 47.83 46.63
CA LEU A 164 -55.10 47.88 47.87
C LEU A 164 -54.65 49.02 48.78
N HIS A 165 -53.35 49.25 48.92
CA HIS A 165 -52.81 50.38 49.67
C HIS A 165 -53.25 51.72 49.09
N ILE A 166 -53.16 51.90 47.77
CA ILE A 166 -53.64 53.12 47.08
C ILE A 166 -55.14 53.30 47.33
N LYS A 167 -55.95 52.25 47.21
CA LYS A 167 -57.39 52.31 47.47
C LYS A 167 -57.69 52.71 48.92
N LYS A 168 -56.94 52.16 49.88
CA LYS A 168 -57.08 52.50 51.31
C LYS A 168 -56.71 53.96 51.58
N ILE A 169 -55.58 54.42 51.04
CA ILE A 169 -55.15 55.83 51.16
C ILE A 169 -56.20 56.76 50.57
N ASN A 170 -56.71 56.46 49.37
CA ASN A 170 -57.76 57.26 48.74
C ASN A 170 -59.05 57.30 49.57
N LEU A 171 -59.45 56.17 50.16
CA LEU A 171 -60.62 56.12 51.04
C LEU A 171 -60.41 56.98 52.29
N THR A 172 -59.24 56.87 52.95
CA THR A 172 -58.89 57.70 54.11
C THR A 172 -58.91 59.18 53.75
N ALA A 173 -58.28 59.56 52.63
CA ALA A 173 -58.27 60.94 52.15
C ALA A 173 -59.69 61.46 51.86
N LEU A 174 -60.57 60.66 51.26
CA LEU A 174 -61.97 61.02 51.04
C LEU A 174 -62.74 61.23 52.35
N THR A 175 -62.50 60.39 53.36
CA THR A 175 -63.12 60.56 54.69
C THR A 175 -62.62 61.81 55.41
N GLU A 176 -61.32 62.12 55.29
CA GLU A 176 -60.73 63.34 55.84
C GLU A 176 -61.30 64.58 55.14
N ILE A 177 -61.36 64.60 53.81
CA ILE A 177 -61.97 65.70 53.03
C ILE A 177 -63.43 65.90 53.45
N SER A 178 -64.18 64.82 53.63
CA SER A 178 -65.59 64.90 54.09
C SER A 178 -65.70 65.47 55.51
N SER A 179 -64.76 65.12 56.41
CA SER A 179 -64.71 65.69 57.76
C SER A 179 -64.35 67.17 57.76
N LEU A 180 -63.37 67.58 56.95
CA LEU A 180 -62.95 68.97 56.80
C LEU A 180 -64.05 69.83 56.20
N ASN A 181 -64.77 69.33 55.19
CA ASN A 181 -65.91 70.04 54.62
C ASN A 181 -67.04 70.24 55.63
N ARG A 182 -67.29 69.26 56.51
CA ARG A 182 -68.27 69.41 57.60
C ARG A 182 -67.83 70.47 58.60
N SER A 183 -66.57 70.44 59.04
CA SER A 183 -66.01 71.47 59.93
C SER A 183 -65.99 72.86 59.27
N LEU A 184 -65.73 72.94 57.96
CA LEU A 184 -65.84 74.18 57.21
C LEU A 184 -67.27 74.71 57.19
N GLY A 185 -68.27 73.85 56.98
CA GLY A 185 -69.68 74.22 57.05
C GLY A 185 -70.14 74.65 58.46
N GLU A 186 -69.59 74.04 59.51
CA GLU A 186 -69.78 74.48 60.90
C GLU A 186 -69.20 75.87 61.11
N CYS A 187 -67.96 76.08 60.69
CA CYS A 187 -67.25 77.36 60.81
C CYS A 187 -67.92 78.47 59.97
N GLN A 188 -68.46 78.15 58.79
CA GLN A 188 -69.23 79.10 57.97
C GLN A 188 -70.54 79.52 58.64
N ARG A 189 -71.25 78.59 59.32
CA ARG A 189 -72.45 78.90 60.10
C ARG A 189 -72.12 79.75 61.34
N GLU A 190 -71.05 79.42 62.05
CA GLU A 190 -70.55 80.25 63.15
C GLU A 190 -70.16 81.65 62.66
N ASN A 191 -69.56 81.77 61.47
CA ASN A 191 -69.21 83.06 60.90
C ASN A 191 -70.45 83.91 60.62
N LEU A 192 -71.52 83.32 60.06
CA LEU A 192 -72.80 84.03 59.86
C LEU A 192 -73.42 84.49 61.20
N LEU A 193 -73.41 83.64 62.23
CA LEU A 193 -73.88 83.99 63.57
C LEU A 193 -73.03 85.10 64.20
N LEU A 194 -71.71 85.03 64.05
CA LEU A 194 -70.79 86.07 64.49
C LEU A 194 -70.98 87.37 63.69
N GLN A 195 -71.36 87.29 62.42
CA GLN A 195 -71.63 88.46 61.59
C GLN A 195 -72.93 89.16 62.00
N GLU A 196 -73.98 88.39 62.34
CA GLU A 196 -75.21 88.90 62.97
C GLU A 196 -74.92 89.49 64.36
N GLU A 197 -74.09 88.81 65.16
CA GLU A 197 -73.67 89.27 66.47
C GLU A 197 -72.81 90.54 66.41
N VAL A 198 -71.95 90.69 65.39
CA VAL A 198 -71.18 91.92 65.15
C VAL A 198 -72.09 93.07 64.73
N GLN A 199 -73.17 92.83 63.97
CA GLN A 199 -74.17 93.87 63.68
C GLN A 199 -74.92 94.30 64.95
N ARG A 200 -75.24 93.35 65.84
CA ARG A 200 -75.84 93.63 67.16
C ARG A 200 -74.89 94.39 68.08
N LEU A 201 -73.62 93.97 68.14
CA LEU A 201 -72.57 94.60 68.94
C LEU A 201 -72.19 95.98 68.41
N ARG A 202 -72.35 96.26 67.11
CA ARG A 202 -72.15 97.60 66.54
C ARG A 202 -73.22 98.59 67.05
N LEU A 203 -74.47 98.15 67.21
CA LEU A 203 -75.54 98.93 67.86
C LEU A 203 -75.31 99.11 69.37
N ILE A 204 -74.67 98.14 70.02
CA ILE A 204 -74.30 98.21 71.45
C ILE A 204 -73.03 99.06 71.66
N SER A 205 -72.11 99.11 70.68
CA SER A 205 -70.88 99.92 70.69
C SER A 205 -71.19 101.42 70.68
N ASP A 206 -72.21 101.84 69.91
CA ASP A 206 -72.70 103.22 69.89
C ASP A 206 -73.36 103.62 71.23
N ALA A 207 -73.80 102.63 72.02
CA ALA A 207 -74.29 102.82 73.40
C ALA A 207 -73.18 102.67 74.47
N ALA A 208 -72.08 101.98 74.14
CA ALA A 208 -70.95 101.70 75.04
C ALA A 208 -69.88 102.81 75.06
N GLU A 209 -69.86 103.73 74.09
CA GLU A 209 -69.09 104.99 74.17
C GLU A 209 -69.54 105.87 75.37
N GLN A 210 -70.77 105.71 75.86
CA GLN A 210 -71.25 106.38 77.08
C GLN A 210 -70.91 105.64 78.39
N GLN A 211 -70.38 104.42 78.32
CA GLN A 211 -70.11 103.57 79.50
C GLN A 211 -68.61 103.28 79.71
N ALA A 212 -67.74 103.82 78.85
CA ALA A 212 -66.27 103.74 78.93
C ALA A 212 -65.66 104.62 80.04
N GLU A 213 -66.45 105.44 80.72
CA GLU A 213 -66.00 106.21 81.90
C GLU A 213 -66.04 105.41 83.21
N GLN A 214 -66.61 104.21 83.22
CA GLN A 214 -66.85 103.47 84.46
C GLN A 214 -66.07 102.16 84.54
N LEU A 215 -64.85 102.29 85.07
CA LEU A 215 -64.08 101.28 85.82
C LEU A 215 -63.28 100.29 84.96
N GLN A 216 -61.95 100.33 84.95
CA GLN A 216 -61.07 100.29 86.12
C GLN A 216 -61.37 99.13 87.10
N ALA A 217 -61.77 97.97 86.54
CA ALA A 217 -61.72 96.66 87.18
C ALA A 217 -61.32 95.61 86.11
N THR A 218 -60.11 95.65 85.54
CA THR A 218 -58.97 94.81 85.93
C THR A 218 -59.30 93.38 86.40
N LEU A 219 -58.37 92.47 86.10
CA LEU A 219 -58.09 91.22 86.83
C LEU A 219 -58.64 89.86 86.35
N LEU A 220 -59.35 89.74 85.22
CA LEU A 220 -59.64 88.42 84.61
C LEU A 220 -58.86 88.11 83.31
N ARG A 221 -58.19 89.11 82.73
CA ARG A 221 -57.48 89.01 81.43
C ARG A 221 -56.07 88.41 81.53
N GLU A 222 -55.57 88.21 82.75
CA GLU A 222 -54.20 87.72 82.99
C GLU A 222 -54.11 86.17 82.94
N SER A 223 -55.17 85.46 83.35
CA SER A 223 -55.19 83.97 83.34
C SER A 223 -55.27 83.37 81.94
N GLU A 224 -55.87 84.10 80.99
CA GLU A 224 -56.08 83.64 79.61
C GLU A 224 -54.80 83.73 78.77
N LEU A 225 -53.91 84.69 79.08
CA LEU A 225 -52.61 84.82 78.44
C LEU A 225 -51.61 83.75 78.93
N GLN A 226 -51.73 83.30 80.18
CA GLN A 226 -50.89 82.23 80.74
C GLN A 226 -51.20 80.85 80.14
N ASN A 227 -52.47 80.54 79.86
CA ASN A 227 -52.87 79.32 79.17
C ASN A 227 -52.41 79.30 77.70
N ARG A 228 -52.43 80.46 77.04
CA ARG A 228 -51.98 80.61 75.65
C ARG A 228 -50.47 80.42 75.49
N CYS A 229 -49.68 80.83 76.48
CA CYS A 229 -48.25 80.55 76.52
C CYS A 229 -47.93 79.06 76.69
N HIS A 230 -48.67 78.32 77.53
CA HIS A 230 -48.48 76.86 77.69
C HIS A 230 -48.87 76.08 76.42
N GLU A 231 -49.91 76.51 75.71
CA GLU A 231 -50.35 75.88 74.46
C GLU A 231 -49.33 76.07 73.32
N LEU A 232 -48.70 77.25 73.24
CA LEU A 232 -47.62 77.53 72.31
C LEU A 232 -46.33 76.75 72.64
N GLN A 233 -46.05 76.54 73.93
CA GLN A 233 -44.92 75.72 74.38
C GLN A 233 -45.11 74.24 74.01
N LYS A 234 -46.33 73.70 74.15
CA LYS A 234 -46.67 72.34 73.71
C LYS A 234 -46.56 72.17 72.19
N LYS A 235 -47.05 73.15 71.41
CA LYS A 235 -46.89 73.15 69.94
C LYS A 235 -45.41 73.21 69.53
N THR A 236 -44.59 73.96 70.27
CA THR A 236 -43.15 74.01 70.04
C THR A 236 -42.51 72.64 70.29
N GLN A 237 -42.86 71.96 71.38
CA GLN A 237 -42.38 70.59 71.67
C GLN A 237 -42.83 69.56 70.62
N ASP A 238 -44.08 69.61 70.17
CA ASP A 238 -44.58 68.73 69.12
C ASP A 238 -43.85 68.96 67.79
N LEU A 239 -43.59 70.22 67.41
CA LEU A 239 -42.79 70.55 66.23
C LEU A 239 -41.33 70.09 66.37
N THR A 240 -40.73 70.21 67.56
CA THR A 240 -39.38 69.68 67.84
C THR A 240 -39.35 68.16 67.66
N SER A 241 -40.33 67.42 68.17
CA SER A 241 -40.40 65.95 67.99
C SER A 241 -40.59 65.53 66.53
N GLN A 242 -41.30 66.34 65.73
CA GLN A 242 -41.44 66.13 64.30
C GLN A 242 -40.14 66.39 63.54
N VAL A 243 -39.39 67.44 63.92
CA VAL A 243 -38.06 67.72 63.36
C VAL A 243 -37.10 66.57 63.67
N GLU A 244 -37.04 66.09 64.91
CA GLU A 244 -36.22 64.94 65.30
C GLU A 244 -36.59 63.67 64.53
N THR A 245 -37.89 63.43 64.30
CA THR A 245 -38.38 62.30 63.50
C THR A 245 -37.96 62.41 62.03
N ILE A 246 -38.01 63.62 61.45
CA ILE A 246 -37.57 63.88 60.07
C ILE A 246 -36.04 63.74 59.98
N GLU A 247 -35.30 64.23 60.97
CA GLU A 247 -33.84 64.13 61.03
C GLU A 247 -33.39 62.67 61.09
N HIS A 248 -34.05 61.83 61.91
CA HIS A 248 -33.79 60.39 61.92
C HIS A 248 -34.10 59.72 60.56
N LYS A 249 -35.18 60.13 59.87
CA LYS A 249 -35.49 59.62 58.51
C LYS A 249 -34.42 60.05 57.51
N PHE A 250 -33.91 61.28 57.61
CA PHE A 250 -32.82 61.77 56.77
C PHE A 250 -31.52 61.01 57.01
N GLN A 251 -31.16 60.75 58.27
CA GLN A 251 -30.00 59.93 58.62
C GLN A 251 -30.11 58.50 58.07
N LYS A 252 -31.30 57.89 58.15
CA LYS A 252 -31.56 56.57 57.54
C LYS A 252 -31.41 56.59 56.03
N ALA A 253 -31.99 57.59 55.34
CA ALA A 253 -31.85 57.75 53.90
C ALA A 253 -30.38 58.00 53.49
N ALA A 254 -29.62 58.77 54.28
CA ALA A 254 -28.20 59.01 54.06
C ALA A 254 -27.35 57.72 54.21
N ALA A 255 -27.69 56.86 55.17
CA ALA A 255 -27.06 55.54 55.32
C ALA A 255 -27.37 54.61 54.14
N GLU A 256 -28.63 54.58 53.67
CA GLU A 256 -29.04 53.82 52.48
C GLU A 256 -28.33 54.31 51.22
N ILE A 257 -28.23 55.63 51.02
CA ILE A 257 -27.45 56.23 49.90
C ILE A 257 -25.98 55.81 49.97
N SER A 258 -25.39 55.81 51.17
CA SER A 258 -23.98 55.41 51.36
C SER A 258 -23.79 53.91 51.04
N HIS A 259 -24.71 53.05 51.46
CA HIS A 259 -24.71 51.63 51.11
C HIS A 259 -24.83 51.40 49.59
N TYR A 260 -25.73 52.11 48.89
CA TYR A 260 -25.85 51.98 47.43
C TYR A 260 -24.63 52.52 46.69
N LYS A 261 -23.97 53.58 47.20
CA LYS A 261 -22.70 54.06 46.65
C LYS A 261 -21.59 53.01 46.77
N GLU A 262 -21.44 52.36 47.92
CA GLU A 262 -20.48 51.27 48.08
C GLU A 262 -20.78 50.09 47.16
N LEU A 263 -22.06 49.71 47.03
CA LEU A 263 -22.46 48.63 46.12
C LEU A 263 -22.16 48.98 44.66
N PHE A 264 -22.40 50.23 44.26
CA PHE A 264 -22.08 50.72 42.93
C PHE A 264 -20.57 50.65 42.67
N VAL A 265 -19.73 51.11 43.61
CA VAL A 265 -18.26 51.02 43.48
C VAL A 265 -17.80 49.57 43.34
N LYS A 266 -18.35 48.63 44.13
CA LYS A 266 -18.04 47.20 44.00
C LYS A 266 -18.42 46.67 42.63
N LYS A 267 -19.61 47.01 42.12
CA LYS A 267 -20.08 46.57 40.80
C LYS A 267 -19.30 47.19 39.65
N SER A 268 -18.91 48.46 39.75
CA SER A 268 -18.01 49.10 38.79
C SER A 268 -16.66 48.41 38.74
N LYS A 269 -16.09 48.04 39.89
CA LYS A 269 -14.84 47.29 39.96
C LYS A 269 -14.96 45.89 39.33
N GLU A 270 -16.05 45.17 39.60
CA GLU A 270 -16.32 43.88 38.93
C GLU A 270 -16.39 44.04 37.40
N VAL A 271 -17.01 45.12 36.90
CA VAL A 271 -17.06 45.42 35.45
C VAL A 271 -15.67 45.72 34.89
N GLU A 272 -14.84 46.50 35.59
CA GLU A 272 -13.45 46.77 35.20
C GLU A 272 -12.59 45.50 35.16
N ASP A 273 -12.78 44.60 36.12
CA ASP A 273 -12.11 43.30 36.16
C ASP A 273 -12.52 42.43 34.96
N TYR A 274 -13.82 42.33 34.65
CA TYR A 274 -14.30 41.62 33.46
C TYR A 274 -13.82 42.25 32.16
N GLN A 275 -13.76 43.58 32.09
CA GLN A 275 -13.27 44.29 30.92
C GLN A 275 -11.77 44.03 30.68
N SER A 276 -10.99 43.97 31.77
CA SER A 276 -9.57 43.63 31.72
C SER A 276 -9.35 42.18 31.29
N GLU A 277 -10.16 41.25 31.77
CA GLU A 277 -10.10 39.84 31.38
C GLU A 277 -10.50 39.61 29.92
N LEU A 278 -11.53 40.32 29.44
CA LEU A 278 -11.91 40.33 28.02
C LEU A 278 -10.80 40.90 27.13
N GLN A 279 -10.16 41.99 27.55
CA GLN A 279 -9.05 42.58 26.79
C GLN A 279 -7.85 41.61 26.72
N LYS A 280 -7.54 40.94 27.82
CA LYS A 280 -6.52 39.88 27.86
C LYS A 280 -6.84 38.74 26.91
N LEU A 281 -8.04 38.16 27.00
CA LEU A 281 -8.50 37.10 26.09
C LEU A 281 -8.47 37.55 24.63
N THR A 282 -8.85 38.80 24.34
CA THR A 282 -8.82 39.35 22.97
C THR A 282 -7.38 39.41 22.44
N SER A 283 -6.42 39.83 23.27
CA SER A 283 -5.00 39.83 22.89
C SER A 283 -4.41 38.43 22.70
N GLU A 284 -4.79 37.46 23.55
CA GLU A 284 -4.38 36.06 23.41
C GLU A 284 -4.96 35.44 22.14
N ILE A 285 -6.25 35.68 21.85
CA ILE A 285 -6.90 35.25 20.60
C ILE A 285 -6.20 35.89 19.39
N GLY A 286 -5.87 37.19 19.45
CA GLY A 286 -5.13 37.88 18.38
C GLY A 286 -3.74 37.29 18.16
N ALA A 287 -3.02 36.94 19.24
CA ALA A 287 -1.71 36.30 19.16
C ALA A 287 -1.80 34.88 18.57
N SER A 288 -2.74 34.05 19.02
CA SER A 288 -2.97 32.71 18.47
C SER A 288 -3.40 32.77 17.01
N THR A 289 -4.27 33.70 16.64
CA THR A 289 -4.72 33.90 15.25
C THR A 289 -3.53 34.28 14.35
N SER A 290 -2.65 35.16 14.82
CA SER A 290 -1.44 35.55 14.08
C SER A 290 -0.45 34.38 13.94
N GLN A 291 -0.29 33.55 14.98
CA GLN A 291 0.51 32.33 14.90
C GLN A 291 -0.05 31.35 13.88
N PHE A 292 -1.36 31.08 13.92
CA PHE A 292 -2.00 30.20 12.94
C PHE A 292 -1.88 30.74 11.52
N ALA A 293 -2.05 32.05 11.31
CA ALA A 293 -1.87 32.67 10.00
C ALA A 293 -0.44 32.48 9.46
N ASN A 294 0.57 32.67 10.30
CA ASN A 294 1.97 32.45 9.92
C ASN A 294 2.25 30.99 9.59
N THR A 295 1.80 30.04 10.43
CA THR A 295 1.96 28.61 10.16
C THR A 295 1.24 28.20 8.88
N LEU A 296 0.05 28.75 8.61
CA LEU A 296 -0.69 28.46 7.39
C LEU A 296 0.08 28.94 6.15
N LYS A 297 0.64 30.15 6.21
CA LYS A 297 1.50 30.70 5.15
C LYS A 297 2.76 29.85 4.92
N GLU A 298 3.46 29.44 5.98
CA GLU A 298 4.63 28.54 5.87
C GLU A 298 4.26 27.19 5.22
N ARG A 299 3.07 26.66 5.53
CA ARG A 299 2.57 25.41 4.93
C ARG A 299 2.20 25.59 3.47
N GLU A 300 1.60 26.73 3.09
CA GLU A 300 1.32 27.09 1.70
C GLU A 300 2.61 27.23 0.88
N GLU A 301 3.61 27.92 1.43
CA GLU A 301 4.94 28.06 0.79
C GLU A 301 5.63 26.70 0.63
N SER A 302 5.55 25.83 1.64
CA SER A 302 6.08 24.46 1.58
C SER A 302 5.35 23.60 0.54
N LEU A 303 4.03 23.74 0.42
CA LEU A 303 3.23 23.05 -0.59
C LEU A 303 3.61 23.51 -2.00
N LEU A 304 3.77 24.83 -2.21
CA LEU A 304 4.20 25.40 -3.48
C LEU A 304 5.58 24.87 -3.87
N ALA A 305 6.52 24.80 -2.93
CA ALA A 305 7.85 24.22 -3.16
C ALA A 305 7.76 22.74 -3.57
N CYS A 306 6.88 21.96 -2.94
CA CYS A 306 6.64 20.56 -3.31
C CYS A 306 6.03 20.43 -4.71
N GLN A 307 5.08 21.28 -5.07
CA GLN A 307 4.49 21.31 -6.41
C GLN A 307 5.53 21.66 -7.48
N GLN A 308 6.38 22.66 -7.24
CA GLN A 308 7.47 23.01 -8.13
C GLN A 308 8.50 21.87 -8.27
N ALA A 309 8.83 21.18 -7.18
CA ALA A 309 9.71 20.02 -7.22
C ALA A 309 9.10 18.87 -8.03
N SER A 310 7.79 18.61 -7.86
CA SER A 310 7.06 17.63 -8.66
C SER A 310 7.05 18.00 -10.15
N GLY A 311 6.86 19.28 -10.50
CA GLY A 311 6.93 19.75 -11.89
C GLY A 311 8.31 19.53 -12.50
N ARG A 312 9.39 19.85 -11.77
CA ARG A 312 10.76 19.59 -12.23
C ARG A 312 11.05 18.09 -12.44
N LEU A 313 10.59 17.24 -11.51
CA LEU A 313 10.74 15.79 -11.67
C LEU A 313 9.94 15.26 -12.87
N GLN A 314 8.76 15.82 -13.13
CA GLN A 314 7.96 15.47 -14.30
C GLN A 314 8.66 15.86 -15.61
N GLU A 315 9.27 17.05 -15.67
CA GLU A 315 10.11 17.46 -16.81
C GLU A 315 11.34 16.56 -16.99
N GLU A 316 12.00 16.18 -15.90
CA GLU A 316 13.16 15.26 -15.96
C GLU A 316 12.76 13.86 -16.47
N VAL A 317 11.58 13.37 -16.08
CA VAL A 317 11.02 12.11 -16.59
C VAL A 317 10.77 12.20 -18.09
N ILE A 318 10.13 13.27 -18.57
CA ILE A 318 9.88 13.48 -20.01
C ILE A 318 11.19 13.52 -20.80
N GLU A 319 12.23 14.20 -20.31
CA GLU A 319 13.52 14.23 -21.00
C GLU A 319 14.24 12.87 -20.97
N LYS A 320 14.07 12.08 -19.90
CA LYS A 320 14.59 10.70 -19.84
C LYS A 320 13.86 9.78 -20.81
N GLU A 321 12.54 9.86 -20.90
CA GLU A 321 11.74 9.13 -21.88
C GLU A 321 12.17 9.47 -23.31
N ARG A 322 12.38 10.76 -23.61
CA ARG A 322 12.88 11.22 -24.91
C ARG A 322 14.25 10.63 -25.24
N LYS A 323 15.17 10.59 -24.27
CA LYS A 323 16.51 9.97 -24.42
C LYS A 323 16.44 8.47 -24.58
N GLU A 324 15.54 7.80 -23.86
CA GLU A 324 15.29 6.37 -23.99
C GLU A 324 14.77 6.02 -25.40
N GLU A 325 13.83 6.79 -25.94
CA GLU A 325 13.37 6.62 -27.31
C GLU A 325 14.47 6.87 -28.36
N GLU A 326 15.34 7.86 -28.14
CA GLU A 326 16.51 8.07 -29.00
C GLU A 326 17.47 6.87 -28.95
N LEU A 327 17.74 6.32 -27.76
CA LEU A 327 18.58 5.14 -27.60
C LEU A 327 17.93 3.92 -28.26
N LYS A 328 16.62 3.72 -28.09
CA LYS A 328 15.86 2.64 -28.73
C LYS A 328 16.00 2.70 -30.25
N LYS A 329 15.79 3.88 -30.86
CA LYS A 329 15.98 4.07 -32.31
C LYS A 329 17.41 3.73 -32.76
N ARG A 330 18.42 4.07 -31.96
CA ARG A 330 19.83 3.70 -32.25
C ARG A 330 20.06 2.20 -32.14
N THR A 331 19.49 1.54 -31.13
CA THR A 331 19.55 0.09 -30.97
C THR A 331 18.88 -0.61 -32.15
N ASP A 332 17.67 -0.20 -32.54
CA ASP A 332 16.94 -0.77 -33.68
C ASP A 332 17.76 -0.62 -34.98
N HIS A 333 18.44 0.52 -35.16
CA HIS A 333 19.33 0.73 -36.31
C HIS A 333 20.54 -0.20 -36.30
N LEU A 334 21.24 -0.32 -35.16
CA LEU A 334 22.38 -1.21 -35.00
C LEU A 334 21.98 -2.69 -35.14
N GLU A 335 20.80 -3.07 -34.65
CA GLU A 335 20.26 -4.42 -34.84
C GLU A 335 20.00 -4.71 -36.32
N SER A 336 19.42 -3.75 -37.05
CA SER A 336 19.25 -3.87 -38.51
C SER A 336 20.60 -3.99 -39.22
N GLU A 337 21.62 -3.19 -38.86
CA GLU A 337 22.96 -3.31 -39.43
C GLU A 337 23.57 -4.69 -39.13
N LEU A 338 23.44 -5.17 -37.90
CA LEU A 338 23.94 -6.47 -37.48
C LEU A 338 23.27 -7.61 -38.27
N GLU A 339 21.96 -7.53 -38.50
CA GLU A 339 21.24 -8.51 -39.31
C GLU A 339 21.70 -8.49 -40.78
N THR A 340 21.98 -7.31 -41.35
CA THR A 340 22.57 -7.23 -42.70
C THR A 340 23.95 -7.88 -42.73
N ILE A 341 24.81 -7.62 -41.74
CA ILE A 341 26.14 -8.23 -41.65
C ILE A 341 26.06 -9.76 -41.50
N LYS A 342 25.14 -10.27 -40.67
CA LYS A 342 24.89 -11.71 -40.55
C LYS A 342 24.47 -12.34 -41.88
N SER A 343 23.59 -11.68 -42.62
CA SER A 343 23.16 -12.17 -43.93
C SER A 343 24.33 -12.23 -44.92
N LEU A 344 25.19 -11.21 -44.94
CA LEU A 344 26.40 -11.18 -45.76
C LEU A 344 27.41 -12.23 -45.33
N LEU A 345 27.60 -12.44 -44.02
CA LEU A 345 28.48 -13.47 -43.50
C LEU A 345 28.02 -14.86 -43.97
N LYS A 346 26.73 -15.15 -43.82
CA LYS A 346 26.15 -16.42 -44.26
C LYS A 346 26.35 -16.63 -45.77
N GLN A 347 26.13 -15.59 -46.58
CA GLN A 347 26.40 -15.65 -48.02
C GLN A 347 27.88 -15.99 -48.31
N ARG A 348 28.83 -15.37 -47.59
CA ARG A 348 30.26 -15.68 -47.75
C ARG A 348 30.63 -17.07 -47.27
N GLU A 349 30.01 -17.56 -46.20
CA GLU A 349 30.19 -18.95 -45.74
C GLU A 349 29.71 -19.94 -46.81
N GLU A 350 28.54 -19.70 -47.41
CA GLU A 350 28.00 -20.48 -48.51
C GLU A 350 28.95 -20.46 -49.74
N GLU A 351 29.45 -19.29 -50.13
CA GLU A 351 30.47 -19.15 -51.19
C GLU A 351 31.75 -19.95 -50.89
N VAL A 352 32.26 -19.89 -49.66
CA VAL A 352 33.44 -20.66 -49.23
C VAL A 352 33.17 -22.17 -49.32
N VAL A 353 31.98 -22.62 -48.93
CA VAL A 353 31.60 -24.03 -49.07
C VAL A 353 31.58 -24.45 -50.54
N MET A 354 30.99 -23.64 -51.41
CA MET A 354 30.98 -23.90 -52.86
C MET A 354 32.39 -23.97 -53.44
N LEU A 355 33.25 -22.99 -53.13
CA LEU A 355 34.66 -23.00 -53.57
C LEU A 355 35.44 -24.20 -53.04
N ARG A 356 35.16 -24.66 -51.81
CA ARG A 356 35.75 -25.89 -51.27
C ARG A 356 35.32 -27.12 -52.08
N GLN A 357 34.04 -27.24 -52.40
CA GLN A 357 33.51 -28.34 -53.23
C GLN A 357 34.10 -28.31 -54.64
N GLU A 358 34.22 -27.15 -55.26
CA GLU A 358 34.86 -26.97 -56.58
C GLU A 358 36.32 -27.41 -56.53
N ARG A 359 37.08 -26.98 -55.52
CA ARG A 359 38.47 -27.41 -55.31
C ARG A 359 38.57 -28.92 -55.15
N GLU A 360 37.68 -29.54 -54.39
CA GLU A 360 37.67 -30.98 -54.16
C GLU A 360 37.36 -31.77 -55.44
N SER A 361 36.37 -31.33 -56.22
CA SER A 361 36.06 -31.88 -57.54
C SER A 361 37.26 -31.79 -58.48
N LEU A 362 37.95 -30.64 -58.48
CA LEU A 362 39.13 -30.40 -59.30
C LEU A 362 40.32 -31.27 -58.86
N LEU A 363 40.51 -31.48 -57.54
CA LEU A 363 41.50 -32.42 -57.01
C LEU A 363 41.20 -33.87 -57.40
N ILE A 364 39.93 -34.29 -57.36
CA ILE A 364 39.51 -35.62 -57.80
C ILE A 364 39.78 -35.80 -59.30
N SER A 365 39.44 -34.80 -60.12
CA SER A 365 39.73 -34.79 -61.56
C SER A 365 41.24 -34.88 -61.85
N HIS A 366 42.06 -34.07 -61.18
CA HIS A 366 43.51 -34.13 -61.31
C HIS A 366 44.09 -35.49 -60.87
N ARG A 367 43.58 -36.06 -59.77
CA ARG A 367 43.98 -37.39 -59.30
C ARG A 367 43.68 -38.45 -60.35
N SER A 368 42.47 -38.46 -60.89
CA SER A 368 42.07 -39.39 -61.97
C SER A 368 42.97 -39.26 -63.20
N ARG A 369 43.30 -38.02 -63.61
CA ARG A 369 44.22 -37.81 -64.74
C ARG A 369 45.65 -38.26 -64.44
N MET A 370 46.15 -38.04 -63.23
CA MET A 370 47.45 -38.58 -62.81
C MET A 370 47.46 -40.10 -62.82
N GLU A 371 46.42 -40.75 -62.33
CA GLU A 371 46.29 -42.22 -62.35
C GLU A 371 46.26 -42.74 -63.80
N GLN A 372 45.51 -42.10 -64.70
CA GLN A 372 45.51 -42.43 -66.13
C GLN A 372 46.90 -42.29 -66.77
N LEU A 373 47.63 -41.22 -66.46
CA LEU A 373 49.00 -41.00 -66.95
C LEU A 373 49.98 -42.04 -66.39
N GLN A 374 49.89 -42.34 -65.09
CA GLN A 374 50.68 -43.39 -64.44
C GLN A 374 50.40 -44.75 -65.08
N GLU A 375 49.14 -45.07 -65.37
CA GLU A 375 48.77 -46.32 -66.03
C GLU A 375 49.28 -46.39 -67.47
N THR A 376 49.21 -45.28 -68.20
CA THR A 376 49.79 -45.16 -69.54
C THR A 376 51.32 -45.40 -69.51
N LEU A 377 52.01 -44.85 -68.50
CA LEU A 377 53.44 -45.08 -68.29
C LEU A 377 53.73 -46.54 -67.92
N ARG A 378 52.96 -47.17 -67.03
CA ARG A 378 53.11 -48.60 -66.70
C ARG A 378 52.96 -49.47 -67.94
N GLN A 379 51.97 -49.20 -68.79
CA GLN A 379 51.77 -49.92 -70.05
C GLN A 379 52.93 -49.72 -71.03
N LYS A 380 53.49 -48.50 -71.15
CA LYS A 380 54.69 -48.24 -71.96
C LYS A 380 55.90 -49.01 -71.44
N VAL A 381 56.16 -48.98 -70.13
CA VAL A 381 57.24 -49.74 -69.50
C VAL A 381 57.07 -51.25 -69.73
N LEU A 382 55.84 -51.77 -69.67
CA LEU A 382 55.57 -53.18 -69.98
C LEU A 382 55.84 -53.52 -71.45
N LYS A 383 55.40 -52.66 -72.39
CA LYS A 383 55.71 -52.83 -73.82
C LYS A 383 57.21 -52.78 -74.09
N GLU A 384 57.93 -51.90 -73.41
CA GLU A 384 59.38 -51.77 -73.53
C GLU A 384 60.11 -52.95 -72.91
N LYS A 385 59.64 -53.50 -71.77
CA LYS A 385 60.13 -54.77 -71.23
C LYS A 385 59.92 -55.93 -72.21
N ASN A 386 58.74 -56.05 -72.82
CA ASN A 386 58.47 -57.06 -73.83
C ASN A 386 59.38 -56.90 -75.07
N TRP A 387 59.66 -55.66 -75.47
CA TRP A 387 60.60 -55.37 -76.56
C TRP A 387 62.06 -55.66 -76.17
N GLN A 388 62.47 -55.32 -74.95
CA GLN A 388 63.78 -55.67 -74.39
C GLN A 388 63.97 -57.18 -74.25
N GLU A 389 62.96 -57.94 -73.86
CA GLU A 389 63.00 -59.41 -73.83
C GLU A 389 63.16 -59.98 -75.24
N LYS A 390 62.52 -59.38 -76.25
CA LYS A 390 62.71 -59.75 -77.66
C LYS A 390 64.14 -59.48 -78.13
N ILE A 391 64.70 -58.29 -77.83
CA ILE A 391 66.11 -57.99 -78.13
C ILE A 391 67.07 -58.90 -77.36
N LYS A 392 66.78 -59.23 -76.10
CA LYS A 392 67.61 -60.16 -75.33
C LYS A 392 67.58 -61.57 -75.93
N ALA A 393 66.43 -62.02 -76.44
CA ALA A 393 66.32 -63.29 -77.16
C ALA A 393 67.09 -63.27 -78.50
N ASP A 394 67.03 -62.16 -79.24
CA ASP A 394 67.76 -62.01 -80.50
C ASP A 394 69.28 -61.90 -80.26
N ARG A 395 69.71 -61.15 -79.24
CA ARG A 395 71.11 -61.13 -78.77
C ARG A 395 71.58 -62.47 -78.24
N ALA A 396 70.72 -63.28 -77.62
CA ALA A 396 71.09 -64.61 -77.16
C ALA A 396 71.33 -65.57 -78.36
N LYS A 397 70.59 -65.40 -79.46
CA LYS A 397 70.83 -66.12 -80.72
C LYS A 397 72.11 -65.65 -81.40
N GLU A 398 72.36 -64.34 -81.47
CA GLU A 398 73.63 -63.78 -81.97
C GLU A 398 74.82 -64.18 -81.07
N GLN A 399 74.68 -64.19 -79.75
CA GLN A 399 75.73 -64.65 -78.84
C GLN A 399 76.01 -66.15 -78.94
N ALA A 400 75.04 -66.97 -79.33
CA ALA A 400 75.28 -68.38 -79.64
C ALA A 400 76.11 -68.53 -80.92
N HIS A 401 75.77 -67.78 -81.98
CA HIS A 401 76.55 -67.70 -83.22
C HIS A 401 77.97 -67.18 -82.98
N HIS A 402 78.10 -66.06 -82.26
CA HIS A 402 79.39 -65.50 -81.89
C HIS A 402 80.16 -66.37 -80.90
N LYS A 403 79.53 -67.23 -80.08
CA LYS A 403 80.29 -68.17 -79.22
C LYS A 403 81.00 -69.24 -80.04
N GLU A 404 80.40 -69.72 -81.14
CA GLU A 404 81.06 -70.60 -82.10
C GLU A 404 82.22 -69.89 -82.81
N GLU A 405 81.99 -68.65 -83.25
CA GLU A 405 82.97 -67.81 -83.95
C GLU A 405 84.12 -67.33 -83.03
N ILE A 406 83.83 -67.06 -81.76
CA ILE A 406 84.80 -66.68 -80.73
C ILE A 406 85.62 -67.89 -80.29
N LEU A 407 85.11 -69.13 -80.37
CA LEU A 407 85.94 -70.31 -80.08
C LEU A 407 87.01 -70.49 -81.16
N SER A 408 86.71 -70.26 -82.44
CA SER A 408 87.73 -70.28 -83.50
C SER A 408 88.71 -69.11 -83.37
N LEU A 409 88.22 -67.90 -83.10
CA LEU A 409 89.05 -66.71 -82.92
C LEU A 409 89.84 -66.71 -81.60
N LYS A 410 89.41 -67.43 -80.55
CA LYS A 410 90.17 -67.59 -79.29
C LYS A 410 91.33 -68.56 -79.41
N GLU A 411 91.23 -69.53 -80.32
CA GLU A 411 92.35 -70.40 -80.69
C GLU A 411 93.42 -69.57 -81.41
N GLU A 412 93.02 -68.67 -82.32
CA GLU A 412 93.91 -67.73 -83.02
C GLU A 412 94.47 -66.63 -82.09
N ALA A 413 93.63 -65.95 -81.31
CA ALA A 413 94.07 -64.87 -80.44
C ALA A 413 94.91 -65.32 -79.23
N ARG A 414 94.84 -66.60 -78.80
CA ARG A 414 95.79 -67.13 -77.80
C ARG A 414 97.23 -67.11 -78.31
N MET A 415 97.41 -67.32 -79.62
CA MET A 415 98.73 -67.30 -80.25
C MET A 415 99.25 -65.86 -80.39
N GLU A 416 98.38 -64.90 -80.74
CA GLU A 416 98.74 -63.47 -80.84
C GLU A 416 98.96 -62.79 -79.47
N LEU A 417 98.20 -63.15 -78.42
CA LEU A 417 98.25 -62.49 -77.12
C LEU A 417 99.52 -62.85 -76.31
N GLU A 418 100.13 -64.00 -76.57
CA GLU A 418 101.42 -64.38 -75.98
C GLU A 418 102.57 -63.52 -76.57
N ILE A 419 102.43 -63.08 -77.82
CA ILE A 419 103.39 -62.21 -78.51
C ILE A 419 103.24 -60.74 -78.06
N GLU A 420 102.02 -60.29 -77.76
CA GLU A 420 101.75 -58.87 -77.49
C GLU A 420 101.77 -58.50 -75.98
N LYS A 421 101.58 -59.48 -75.08
CA LYS A 421 101.80 -59.33 -73.62
C LYS A 421 103.23 -58.95 -73.27
N GLN A 422 104.20 -59.36 -74.09
CA GLN A 422 105.61 -59.06 -73.86
C GLN A 422 105.97 -57.60 -74.21
N LYS A 423 105.11 -56.88 -74.95
CA LYS A 423 105.32 -55.48 -75.38
C LYS A 423 104.55 -54.43 -74.56
N HIS A 424 103.41 -54.78 -73.98
CA HIS A 424 102.53 -53.81 -73.28
C HIS A 424 102.84 -53.62 -71.79
N GLN A 425 103.73 -54.44 -71.21
CA GLN A 425 104.20 -54.25 -69.84
C GLN A 425 105.05 -52.97 -69.67
N GLU A 426 105.62 -52.43 -70.76
CA GLU A 426 106.49 -51.23 -70.75
C GLU A 426 105.75 -49.90 -70.93
N LEU A 427 104.50 -49.90 -71.43
CA LEU A 427 103.78 -48.66 -71.80
C LEU A 427 102.87 -48.12 -70.67
N ILE A 428 102.45 -48.97 -69.74
CA ILE A 428 101.50 -48.65 -68.66
C ILE A 428 102.12 -47.75 -67.58
N ALA A 429 103.44 -47.79 -67.39
CA ALA A 429 104.12 -47.00 -66.35
C ALA A 429 104.16 -45.47 -66.64
N LYS A 430 103.78 -45.01 -67.85
CA LYS A 430 104.02 -43.63 -68.30
C LYS A 430 102.81 -42.69 -68.22
N TYR A 431 101.57 -43.19 -68.14
CA TYR A 431 100.35 -42.37 -68.25
C TYR A 431 99.61 -42.10 -66.94
N GLN A 432 100.10 -42.59 -65.80
CA GLN A 432 99.41 -42.47 -64.50
C GLN A 432 99.72 -41.16 -63.73
N LYS A 433 100.46 -40.19 -64.30
CA LYS A 433 100.97 -39.02 -63.54
C LYS A 433 100.20 -37.70 -63.71
N ASP A 434 99.37 -37.51 -64.74
CA ASP A 434 98.92 -36.15 -65.11
C ASP A 434 97.41 -35.85 -64.90
N HIS A 435 96.61 -36.73 -64.28
CA HIS A 435 95.15 -36.53 -64.19
C HIS A 435 94.63 -35.80 -62.92
N ASP A 436 95.44 -35.62 -61.87
CA ASP A 436 94.92 -35.33 -60.51
C ASP A 436 94.68 -33.84 -60.13
N ASP A 437 95.00 -32.82 -60.96
CA ASP A 437 95.24 -31.46 -60.41
C ASP A 437 94.17 -30.34 -60.59
N GLN A 438 92.95 -30.55 -61.11
CA GLN A 438 92.04 -29.39 -61.39
C GLN A 438 90.63 -29.36 -60.80
N LEU A 439 90.11 -30.41 -60.13
CA LEU A 439 88.67 -30.47 -59.77
C LEU A 439 88.31 -30.41 -58.27
N HIS A 440 89.25 -30.45 -57.32
CA HIS A 440 88.93 -30.80 -55.92
C HIS A 440 88.79 -29.67 -54.86
N LEU A 441 89.00 -28.37 -55.15
CA LEU A 441 89.10 -27.36 -54.06
C LEU A 441 88.09 -26.19 -54.00
N LYS A 442 87.35 -25.81 -55.06
CA LYS A 442 86.55 -24.55 -55.03
C LYS A 442 85.07 -24.68 -54.60
N ILE A 443 84.49 -25.87 -54.64
CA ILE A 443 83.05 -26.08 -54.37
C ILE A 443 82.72 -26.24 -52.86
N PRO A 444 83.54 -26.88 -52.00
CA PRO A 444 83.20 -27.10 -50.58
C PRO A 444 83.23 -25.84 -49.69
N ALA A 445 83.99 -24.81 -50.04
CA ALA A 445 84.21 -23.63 -49.19
C ALA A 445 83.00 -22.67 -49.12
N LEU A 446 82.21 -22.55 -50.20
CA LEU A 446 81.05 -21.66 -50.27
C LEU A 446 79.81 -22.23 -49.56
N ILE A 447 79.68 -23.56 -49.50
CA ILE A 447 78.56 -24.24 -48.84
C ILE A 447 78.69 -24.17 -47.30
N SER A 448 79.92 -24.16 -46.78
CA SER A 448 80.19 -24.16 -45.33
C SER A 448 79.92 -22.81 -44.66
N SER A 449 80.11 -21.67 -45.33
CA SER A 449 79.88 -20.34 -44.73
C SER A 449 78.39 -19.98 -44.64
N ALA A 450 77.59 -20.30 -45.67
CA ALA A 450 76.14 -20.07 -45.69
C ALA A 450 75.40 -20.94 -44.65
N THR A 451 75.86 -22.18 -44.45
CA THR A 451 75.26 -23.12 -43.48
C THR A 451 75.45 -22.65 -42.03
N ASN A 452 76.59 -22.02 -41.70
CA ASN A 452 76.87 -21.56 -40.34
C ASN A 452 76.10 -20.28 -39.96
N SER A 453 75.82 -19.37 -40.91
CA SER A 453 75.05 -18.14 -40.65
C SER A 453 73.58 -18.46 -40.32
N LEU A 454 72.96 -19.36 -41.09
CA LEU A 454 71.56 -19.79 -40.84
C LEU A 454 71.42 -20.54 -39.50
N LYS A 455 72.44 -21.27 -39.06
CA LYS A 455 72.43 -22.02 -37.80
C LYS A 455 72.42 -21.12 -36.56
N MET A 456 73.11 -19.98 -36.61
CA MET A 456 73.15 -19.01 -35.51
C MET A 456 71.84 -18.21 -35.39
N GLU A 457 71.20 -17.90 -36.52
CA GLU A 457 69.92 -17.19 -36.57
C GLU A 457 68.76 -18.08 -36.08
N VAL A 458 68.76 -19.36 -36.44
CA VAL A 458 67.83 -20.36 -35.87
C VAL A 458 68.01 -20.49 -34.36
N GLY A 459 69.25 -20.60 -33.86
CA GLY A 459 69.52 -20.70 -32.42
C GLY A 459 69.08 -19.46 -31.61
N THR A 460 69.12 -18.26 -32.21
CA THR A 460 68.64 -17.04 -31.53
C THR A 460 67.11 -16.93 -31.52
N LEU A 461 66.44 -17.41 -32.57
CA LEU A 461 64.98 -17.48 -32.63
C LEU A 461 64.41 -18.59 -31.71
N GLU A 462 65.07 -19.74 -31.62
CA GLU A 462 64.72 -20.82 -30.69
C GLU A 462 64.81 -20.36 -29.23
N LYS A 463 65.83 -19.57 -28.89
CA LYS A 463 65.98 -19.02 -27.53
C LYS A 463 64.86 -18.03 -27.17
N LYS A 464 64.47 -17.15 -28.11
CA LYS A 464 63.34 -16.23 -27.94
C LYS A 464 61.99 -16.97 -27.84
N LEU A 465 61.84 -18.08 -28.57
CA LEU A 465 60.65 -18.93 -28.48
C LEU A 465 60.56 -19.59 -27.09
N CYS A 466 61.65 -20.17 -26.57
CA CYS A 466 61.69 -20.76 -25.24
C CYS A 466 61.41 -19.74 -24.11
N GLU A 467 61.92 -18.52 -24.23
CA GLU A 467 61.67 -17.45 -23.24
C GLU A 467 60.21 -16.96 -23.27
N ALA A 468 59.62 -16.82 -24.46
CA ALA A 468 58.20 -16.45 -24.60
C ALA A 468 57.26 -17.56 -24.08
N GLN A 469 57.61 -18.82 -24.35
CA GLN A 469 56.84 -19.98 -23.93
C GLN A 469 56.88 -20.15 -22.39
N SER A 470 58.04 -19.91 -21.77
CA SER A 470 58.18 -19.92 -20.30
C SER A 470 57.34 -18.82 -19.62
N LYS A 471 57.35 -17.59 -20.15
CA LYS A 471 56.53 -16.47 -19.63
C LYS A 471 55.03 -16.71 -19.81
N LEU A 472 54.61 -17.37 -20.89
CA LEU A 472 53.21 -17.74 -21.11
C LEU A 472 52.76 -18.79 -20.08
N THR A 473 53.59 -19.80 -19.80
CA THR A 473 53.29 -20.85 -18.81
C THR A 473 53.23 -20.32 -17.39
N GLU A 474 54.07 -19.36 -17.03
CA GLU A 474 54.04 -18.71 -15.72
C GLU A 474 52.76 -17.88 -15.53
N LYS A 475 52.37 -17.06 -16.52
CA LYS A 475 51.10 -16.32 -16.50
C LYS A 475 49.86 -17.23 -16.54
N HIS A 476 49.98 -18.43 -17.09
CA HIS A 476 48.91 -19.42 -17.03
C HIS A 476 48.80 -20.02 -15.63
N ARG A 477 49.93 -20.32 -14.97
CA ARG A 477 49.96 -20.82 -13.59
C ARG A 477 49.39 -19.82 -12.59
N GLU A 478 49.77 -18.54 -12.69
CA GLU A 478 49.24 -17.48 -11.81
C GLU A 478 47.71 -17.34 -11.95
N ARG A 479 47.20 -17.31 -13.19
CA ARG A 479 45.74 -17.27 -13.45
C ARG A 479 45.01 -18.52 -12.97
N GLU A 480 45.63 -19.70 -13.05
CA GLU A 480 45.04 -20.93 -12.53
C GLU A 480 44.98 -20.90 -10.99
N GLU A 481 46.02 -20.40 -10.32
CA GLU A 481 46.02 -20.22 -8.86
C GLU A 481 44.95 -19.21 -8.40
N GLU A 482 44.79 -18.10 -9.11
CA GLU A 482 43.70 -17.14 -8.89
C GLU A 482 42.31 -17.76 -9.14
N TRP A 483 42.15 -18.51 -10.23
CA TRP A 483 40.91 -19.21 -10.55
C TRP A 483 40.53 -20.24 -9.48
N GLN A 484 41.49 -21.02 -8.98
CA GLN A 484 41.28 -21.98 -7.89
C GLN A 484 40.93 -21.27 -6.56
N SER A 485 41.53 -20.12 -6.28
CA SER A 485 41.19 -19.28 -5.12
C SER A 485 39.76 -18.74 -5.20
N LEU A 486 39.39 -18.18 -6.37
CA LEU A 486 38.03 -17.69 -6.62
C LEU A 486 37.00 -18.82 -6.57
N LYS A 487 37.32 -19.99 -7.12
CA LYS A 487 36.45 -21.17 -7.07
C LYS A 487 36.19 -21.64 -5.62
N LYS A 488 37.20 -21.57 -4.74
CA LYS A 488 37.02 -21.87 -3.31
C LYS A 488 36.13 -20.83 -2.62
N GLN A 489 36.28 -19.55 -2.94
CA GLN A 489 35.43 -18.49 -2.38
C GLN A 489 33.99 -18.63 -2.84
N VAL A 490 33.76 -18.96 -4.12
CA VAL A 490 32.42 -19.24 -4.66
C VAL A 490 31.79 -20.44 -3.94
N ALA A 491 32.54 -21.53 -3.73
CA ALA A 491 32.02 -22.70 -3.01
C ALA A 491 31.64 -22.40 -1.55
N VAL A 492 32.38 -21.52 -0.86
CA VAL A 492 32.06 -21.07 0.50
C VAL A 492 30.79 -20.21 0.52
N LEU A 493 30.65 -19.30 -0.45
CA LEU A 493 29.48 -18.45 -0.57
C LEU A 493 28.22 -19.23 -0.96
N GLU A 494 28.35 -20.25 -1.82
CA GLU A 494 27.27 -21.17 -2.15
C GLU A 494 26.82 -21.98 -0.94
N LEU A 495 27.76 -22.45 -0.10
CA LEU A 495 27.44 -23.17 1.13
C LEU A 495 26.69 -22.26 2.12
N GLN A 496 27.16 -21.03 2.32
CA GLN A 496 26.50 -20.04 3.18
C GLN A 496 25.11 -19.67 2.66
N LEU A 497 24.96 -19.48 1.35
CA LEU A 497 23.66 -19.21 0.74
C LEU A 497 22.69 -20.38 0.93
N GLN A 498 23.17 -21.62 0.86
CA GLN A 498 22.35 -22.81 1.06
C GLN A 498 21.96 -23.03 2.52
N GLU A 499 22.85 -22.73 3.47
CA GLU A 499 22.55 -22.70 4.90
C GLU A 499 21.48 -21.65 5.23
N GLU A 500 21.64 -20.42 4.73
CA GLU A 500 20.66 -19.33 4.90
C GLU A 500 19.31 -19.66 4.25
N GLN A 501 19.30 -20.27 3.06
CA GLN A 501 18.07 -20.73 2.41
C GLN A 501 17.37 -21.83 3.23
N SER A 502 18.12 -22.75 3.83
CA SER A 502 17.55 -23.80 4.69
C SER A 502 16.99 -23.26 6.00
N ALA A 503 17.68 -22.28 6.62
CA ALA A 503 17.21 -21.59 7.81
C ALA A 503 15.94 -20.76 7.52
N HIS A 504 15.92 -20.03 6.39
CA HIS A 504 14.74 -19.30 5.95
C HIS A 504 13.57 -20.25 5.63
N HIS A 505 13.84 -21.43 5.07
CA HIS A 505 12.81 -22.45 4.84
C HIS A 505 12.22 -22.99 6.16
N SER A 506 13.07 -23.25 7.17
CA SER A 506 12.63 -23.63 8.52
C SER A 506 11.73 -22.57 9.14
N VAL A 507 12.16 -21.31 9.15
CA VAL A 507 11.39 -20.19 9.75
C VAL A 507 10.06 -19.96 9.03
N THR A 508 10.06 -20.10 7.70
CA THR A 508 8.81 -19.97 6.92
C THR A 508 7.84 -21.13 7.15
N GLU A 509 8.35 -22.35 7.39
CA GLU A 509 7.50 -23.50 7.73
C GLU A 509 6.96 -23.41 9.16
N ASP A 510 7.77 -22.99 10.14
CA ASP A 510 7.32 -22.73 11.51
C ASP A 510 6.20 -21.68 11.55
N MET A 511 6.37 -20.59 10.80
CA MET A 511 5.35 -19.55 10.68
C MET A 511 4.09 -20.05 9.96
N ARG A 512 4.23 -20.97 8.99
CA ARG A 512 3.09 -21.61 8.32
C ARG A 512 2.31 -22.51 9.28
N GLU A 513 2.99 -23.27 10.13
CA GLU A 513 2.34 -24.09 11.17
C GLU A 513 1.64 -23.24 12.23
N GLU A 514 2.25 -22.13 12.65
CA GLU A 514 1.63 -21.21 13.61
C GLU A 514 0.39 -20.53 13.03
N ILE A 515 0.41 -20.12 11.75
CA ILE A 515 -0.76 -19.60 11.04
C ILE A 515 -1.87 -20.66 10.97
N LYS A 516 -1.56 -21.92 10.66
CA LYS A 516 -2.55 -23.01 10.64
C LYS A 516 -3.19 -23.20 12.02
N LYS A 517 -2.39 -23.20 13.08
CA LYS A 517 -2.88 -23.32 14.47
C LYS A 517 -3.78 -22.14 14.86
N LYS A 518 -3.37 -20.90 14.54
CA LYS A 518 -4.16 -19.69 14.82
C LYS A 518 -5.45 -19.64 14.01
N THR A 519 -5.43 -20.11 12.78
CA THR A 519 -6.63 -20.23 11.92
C THR A 519 -7.63 -21.22 12.54
N TYR A 520 -7.15 -22.39 13.00
CA TYR A 520 -8.00 -23.37 13.69
C TYR A 520 -8.60 -22.84 15.00
N GLU A 521 -7.81 -22.11 15.82
CA GLU A 521 -8.31 -21.44 17.03
C GLU A 521 -9.39 -20.40 16.71
N LEU A 522 -9.21 -19.61 15.64
CA LEU A 522 -10.19 -18.64 15.15
C LEU A 522 -11.48 -19.28 14.69
N GLU A 523 -11.39 -20.38 13.95
CA GLU A 523 -12.54 -21.11 13.41
C GLU A 523 -13.36 -21.74 14.54
N LYS A 524 -12.69 -22.26 15.58
CA LYS A 524 -13.33 -22.74 16.81
C LYS A 524 -14.07 -21.61 17.55
N LEU A 525 -13.41 -20.46 17.76
CA LEU A 525 -14.05 -19.30 18.41
C LEU A 525 -15.23 -18.75 17.60
N THR A 526 -15.15 -18.81 16.26
CA THR A 526 -16.23 -18.38 15.37
C THR A 526 -17.43 -19.32 15.48
N GLN A 527 -17.20 -20.64 15.59
CA GLN A 527 -18.27 -21.60 15.88
C GLN A 527 -18.91 -21.37 17.26
N GLU A 528 -18.11 -21.15 18.29
CA GLU A 528 -18.61 -20.83 19.64
C GLU A 528 -19.44 -19.54 19.66
N GLN A 529 -18.98 -18.50 18.95
CA GLN A 529 -19.71 -17.25 18.78
C GLN A 529 -21.05 -17.47 18.07
N THR A 530 -21.08 -18.30 17.02
CA THR A 530 -22.30 -18.61 16.27
C THR A 530 -23.31 -19.38 17.13
N GLN A 531 -22.83 -20.33 17.95
CA GLN A 531 -23.66 -21.06 18.91
C GLN A 531 -24.25 -20.16 20.01
N LEU A 532 -23.47 -19.19 20.50
CA LEU A 532 -23.95 -18.19 21.47
C LEU A 532 -25.00 -17.26 20.86
N ILE A 533 -24.83 -16.86 19.60
CA ILE A 533 -25.82 -16.05 18.88
C ILE A 533 -27.13 -16.82 18.70
N GLN A 534 -27.09 -18.09 18.30
CA GLN A 534 -28.28 -18.94 18.20
C GLN A 534 -28.98 -19.13 19.55
N LYS A 535 -28.24 -19.36 20.64
CA LYS A 535 -28.83 -19.43 21.99
C LYS A 535 -29.45 -18.12 22.42
N MET A 536 -28.82 -16.99 22.08
CA MET A 536 -29.34 -15.67 22.41
C MET A 536 -30.61 -15.34 21.64
N SER A 537 -30.68 -15.70 20.34
CA SER A 537 -31.91 -15.56 19.54
C SER A 537 -33.03 -16.44 20.07
N GLN A 538 -32.74 -17.67 20.47
CA GLN A 538 -33.74 -18.58 21.07
C GLN A 538 -34.30 -18.02 22.38
N VAL A 539 -33.44 -17.50 23.26
CA VAL A 539 -33.88 -16.84 24.51
C VAL A 539 -34.67 -15.56 24.21
N GLN A 540 -34.32 -14.82 23.17
CA GLN A 540 -35.11 -13.64 22.75
C GLN A 540 -36.50 -14.03 22.24
N GLU A 541 -36.63 -15.09 21.46
CA GLU A 541 -37.92 -15.63 21.00
C GLU A 541 -38.77 -16.12 22.17
N GLU A 542 -38.18 -16.86 23.12
CA GLU A 542 -38.88 -17.30 24.33
C GLU A 542 -39.34 -16.11 25.19
N ASN A 543 -38.51 -15.07 25.32
CA ASN A 543 -38.87 -13.86 26.06
C ASN A 543 -39.98 -13.08 25.35
N ALA A 544 -39.98 -13.03 24.00
CA ALA A 544 -41.05 -12.44 23.21
C ALA A 544 -42.36 -13.21 23.36
N LEU A 545 -42.32 -14.54 23.29
CA LEU A 545 -43.48 -15.41 23.52
C LEU A 545 -44.04 -15.24 24.94
N LEU A 546 -43.17 -15.15 25.94
CA LEU A 546 -43.58 -14.89 27.32
C LEU A 546 -44.16 -13.48 27.47
N GLN A 547 -43.59 -12.46 26.84
CA GLN A 547 -44.16 -11.12 26.84
C GLN A 547 -45.53 -11.09 26.17
N ASP A 548 -45.71 -11.83 25.07
CA ASP A 548 -46.99 -11.93 24.36
C ASP A 548 -48.05 -12.71 25.13
N THR A 549 -47.63 -13.78 25.81
CA THR A 549 -48.50 -14.56 26.71
C THR A 549 -48.93 -13.68 27.88
N VAL A 550 -47.96 -12.98 28.49
CA VAL A 550 -48.27 -12.00 29.52
C VAL A 550 -49.24 -10.99 28.97
N ARG A 551 -49.02 -10.45 27.75
CA ARG A 551 -49.85 -9.48 26.98
C ARG A 551 -51.25 -9.99 26.59
N ARG A 552 -51.51 -11.29 26.55
CA ARG A 552 -52.89 -11.79 26.44
C ARG A 552 -53.58 -11.92 27.79
N GLU A 553 -52.86 -12.37 28.81
CA GLU A 553 -53.44 -12.69 30.12
C GLU A 553 -54.12 -11.53 30.86
N CYS A 554 -53.63 -10.29 30.79
CA CYS A 554 -54.47 -9.12 31.21
C CYS A 554 -55.10 -8.27 30.13
N GLU A 555 -55.00 -8.60 28.83
CA GLU A 555 -56.07 -8.20 27.91
C GLU A 555 -57.33 -8.94 28.38
N GLU A 556 -57.22 -10.25 28.63
CA GLU A 556 -58.28 -11.08 29.21
C GLU A 556 -58.70 -10.62 30.62
N ARG A 557 -57.76 -10.38 31.57
CA ARG A 557 -58.15 -9.81 32.88
C ARG A 557 -58.73 -8.40 32.78
N TYR A 558 -58.32 -7.58 31.82
CA TYR A 558 -58.91 -6.27 31.60
C TYR A 558 -60.36 -6.42 31.13
N GLU A 559 -60.61 -7.25 30.12
CA GLU A 559 -61.96 -7.58 29.64
C GLU A 559 -62.84 -8.17 30.74
N LEU A 560 -62.29 -9.08 31.57
CA LEU A 560 -62.99 -9.62 32.73
C LEU A 560 -63.28 -8.56 33.80
N THR A 561 -62.34 -7.63 34.03
CA THR A 561 -62.53 -6.52 34.97
C THR A 561 -63.57 -5.53 34.45
N GLU A 562 -63.59 -5.29 33.15
CA GLU A 562 -64.57 -4.45 32.45
C GLU A 562 -65.96 -5.09 32.50
N ALA A 563 -66.08 -6.39 32.20
CA ALA A 563 -67.33 -7.13 32.36
C ALA A 563 -67.82 -7.12 33.82
N LEU A 564 -66.91 -7.23 34.79
CA LEU A 564 -67.24 -7.17 36.22
C LEU A 564 -67.62 -5.75 36.66
N ALA A 565 -67.03 -4.72 36.06
CA ALA A 565 -67.41 -3.33 36.24
C ALA A 565 -68.80 -3.04 35.65
N GLN A 566 -69.09 -3.51 34.44
CA GLN A 566 -70.40 -3.42 33.81
C GLN A 566 -71.46 -4.20 34.62
N ALA A 567 -71.14 -5.38 35.14
CA ALA A 567 -72.03 -6.12 36.04
C ALA A 567 -72.28 -5.37 37.36
N LYS A 568 -71.27 -4.70 37.93
CA LYS A 568 -71.44 -3.83 39.10
C LYS A 568 -72.27 -2.59 38.79
N GLU A 569 -72.12 -2.01 37.60
CA GLU A 569 -72.88 -0.85 37.14
C GLU A 569 -74.35 -1.22 36.93
N GLN A 570 -74.65 -2.38 36.36
CA GLN A 570 -76.02 -2.94 36.31
C GLN A 570 -76.61 -3.18 37.71
N VAL A 571 -75.81 -3.62 38.69
CA VAL A 571 -76.24 -3.75 40.10
C VAL A 571 -76.46 -2.37 40.75
N VAL A 572 -75.72 -1.34 40.36
CA VAL A 572 -75.89 0.05 40.83
C VAL A 572 -77.11 0.72 40.16
N GLU A 573 -77.39 0.43 38.89
CA GLU A 573 -78.62 0.84 38.20
C GLU A 573 -79.85 0.16 38.79
N LEU A 574 -79.77 -1.13 39.15
CA LEU A 574 -80.80 -1.82 39.94
C LEU A 574 -80.99 -1.22 41.34
N LYS A 575 -79.93 -0.65 41.95
CA LYS A 575 -80.02 0.09 43.23
C LYS A 575 -80.52 1.54 43.09
N LYS A 576 -80.49 2.15 41.90
CA LYS A 576 -81.00 3.51 41.65
C LYS A 576 -82.49 3.55 41.23
N LEU A 577 -83.08 2.41 40.87
CA LEU A 577 -84.51 2.25 40.58
C LEU A 577 -85.34 1.67 41.77
N GLY A 578 -84.72 1.48 42.94
CA GLY A 578 -85.38 1.01 44.16
C GLY A 578 -84.95 1.81 45.38
N GLY A 579 -85.69 2.88 45.68
CA GLY A 579 -85.50 3.68 46.89
C GLY A 579 -85.98 2.96 48.16
N ASN A 580 -85.21 3.20 49.23
CA ASN A 580 -85.55 3.09 50.65
C ASN A 580 -85.88 1.70 51.22
N PHE A 581 -85.06 1.22 52.17
CA PHE A 581 -85.51 0.92 53.53
C PHE A 581 -84.32 0.94 54.51
N GLN A 582 -84.47 1.77 55.55
CA GLN A 582 -83.72 1.74 56.81
C GLN A 582 -84.21 0.57 57.69
N LEU A 583 -83.38 0.21 58.68
CA LEU A 583 -83.62 -0.57 59.92
C LEU A 583 -82.54 -1.66 60.03
N SER A 584 -81.91 -1.95 61.16
CA SER A 584 -82.07 -1.46 62.53
C SER A 584 -80.84 -1.94 63.33
N GLN A 585 -80.59 -1.20 64.41
CA GLN A 585 -79.65 -1.42 65.51
C GLN A 585 -79.61 -2.86 66.04
N CYS A 586 -78.44 -3.25 66.57
CA CYS A 586 -78.32 -3.66 67.97
C CYS A 586 -76.91 -3.32 68.50
N SER A 587 -76.93 -2.76 69.70
CA SER A 587 -75.88 -2.11 70.48
C SER A 587 -75.24 -3.05 71.52
N LEU A 588 -74.24 -2.50 72.24
CA LEU A 588 -73.52 -2.96 73.46
C LEU A 588 -72.11 -3.50 73.15
N SER A 589 -71.00 -3.10 73.78
CA SER A 589 -70.71 -2.35 75.02
C SER A 589 -69.19 -2.03 75.00
N GLN A 590 -68.75 -0.78 75.18
CA GLN A 590 -68.28 -0.14 76.44
C GLN A 590 -66.86 -0.55 76.93
N GLY A 591 -65.98 0.46 77.08
CA GLY A 591 -64.72 0.48 77.89
C GLY A 591 -63.42 0.24 77.11
N SER A 592 -62.60 1.23 76.72
CA SER A 592 -61.75 2.20 77.45
C SER A 592 -60.35 1.69 77.88
N LEU A 593 -59.33 2.13 77.11
CA LEU A 593 -58.01 2.68 77.49
C LEU A 593 -57.02 1.91 78.40
N THR A 594 -55.87 1.47 77.85
CA THR A 594 -54.48 2.01 78.02
C THR A 594 -53.34 0.96 78.00
N SER A 595 -52.36 1.24 77.11
CA SER A 595 -50.88 1.11 77.18
C SER A 595 -50.14 -0.11 77.78
N ALA A 596 -49.30 -0.70 76.91
CA ALA A 596 -47.82 -0.81 76.99
C ALA A 596 -47.16 -2.21 76.99
N ALA A 597 -46.15 -2.31 76.09
CA ALA A 597 -44.86 -3.01 76.17
C ALA A 597 -44.71 -4.51 75.76
N LEU A 598 -44.09 -4.66 74.56
CA LEU A 598 -42.79 -5.31 74.28
C LEU A 598 -42.59 -6.84 74.10
N VAL A 599 -41.81 -7.13 73.04
CA VAL A 599 -40.82 -8.22 72.76
C VAL A 599 -41.23 -9.40 71.82
N SER A 600 -40.87 -9.23 70.53
CA SER A 600 -39.87 -9.98 69.72
C SER A 600 -40.08 -11.41 69.17
N ASN A 601 -39.84 -11.50 67.84
CA ASN A 601 -39.20 -12.55 67.01
C ASN A 601 -39.87 -13.94 66.86
N HIS A 602 -39.81 -14.66 65.73
CA HIS A 602 -38.92 -14.68 64.56
C HIS A 602 -39.58 -15.44 63.37
N GLY A 603 -39.36 -14.96 62.14
CA GLY A 603 -38.97 -15.69 60.91
C GLY A 603 -39.85 -16.79 60.26
N GLN A 604 -40.07 -16.69 58.94
CA GLN A 604 -40.04 -17.80 57.95
C GLN A 604 -40.17 -17.29 56.49
N ARG A 605 -39.79 -18.17 55.54
CA ARG A 605 -39.31 -17.96 54.14
C ARG A 605 -40.39 -17.83 53.03
N SER A 606 -39.93 -17.22 51.91
CA SER A 606 -40.20 -17.35 50.43
C SER A 606 -40.91 -18.64 49.90
N PRO A 607 -41.33 -18.80 48.59
CA PRO A 607 -41.05 -17.99 47.37
C PRO A 607 -42.12 -17.89 46.21
N ASN A 608 -41.84 -16.98 45.24
CA ASN A 608 -41.98 -16.96 43.75
C ASN A 608 -43.29 -16.96 42.88
N CYS A 609 -43.24 -16.05 41.87
CA CYS A 609 -43.75 -16.00 40.46
C CYS A 609 -45.28 -15.99 40.15
N GLY A 610 -45.87 -15.19 39.24
CA GLY A 610 -45.42 -14.12 38.31
C GLY A 610 -46.58 -13.56 37.43
N LYS A 611 -46.39 -12.33 36.87
CA LYS A 611 -46.94 -11.68 35.63
C LYS A 611 -48.47 -11.52 35.40
N GLY A 612 -49.06 -10.48 34.79
CA GLY A 612 -48.67 -9.11 34.36
C GLY A 612 -49.65 -8.58 33.27
N ILE A 613 -49.97 -7.25 33.18
CA ILE A 613 -50.19 -6.43 31.94
C ILE A 613 -50.65 -4.96 32.18
N THR A 614 -50.16 -4.13 31.23
CA THR A 614 -50.54 -2.86 30.52
C THR A 614 -51.64 -1.89 31.04
N PHE A 615 -51.26 -0.61 31.32
CA PHE A 615 -51.36 0.67 30.55
C PHE A 615 -52.73 1.37 30.67
N SER A 616 -52.88 2.68 30.93
CA SER A 616 -51.99 3.85 30.84
C SER A 616 -52.40 4.99 31.80
N GLY A 617 -51.48 5.93 32.09
CA GLY A 617 -51.86 7.34 32.25
C GLY A 617 -51.72 8.03 33.64
N HIS A 618 -50.61 8.76 33.79
CA HIS A 618 -50.39 9.99 34.59
C HIS A 618 -50.03 9.87 36.10
N CYS A 619 -48.88 10.48 36.41
CA CYS A 619 -48.04 10.29 37.60
C CYS A 619 -47.33 11.62 37.97
N GLY A 620 -46.90 11.74 39.24
CA GLY A 620 -45.95 12.74 39.76
C GLY A 620 -46.28 13.15 41.20
N ILE A 621 -45.87 12.44 42.26
CA ILE A 621 -44.55 12.34 42.94
C ILE A 621 -44.18 13.55 43.83
N SER A 622 -43.95 13.22 45.11
CA SER A 622 -43.27 13.96 46.19
C SER A 622 -42.67 12.86 47.11
N ARG A 623 -41.56 12.94 47.86
CA ARG A 623 -40.84 14.06 48.47
C ARG A 623 -39.48 13.57 49.05
N ALA A 624 -38.48 14.46 49.01
CA ALA A 624 -37.38 14.74 49.96
C ALA A 624 -36.62 13.65 50.74
N THR A 625 -35.29 13.80 50.73
CA THR A 625 -34.40 13.46 51.86
C THR A 625 -33.47 14.64 52.17
N LYS A 626 -33.23 14.87 53.46
CA LYS A 626 -32.38 15.94 54.01
C LYS A 626 -30.88 15.63 53.87
N ALA A 627 -30.14 16.73 53.78
CA ALA A 627 -28.70 16.99 53.88
C ALA A 627 -28.05 16.46 55.20
N PRO A 628 -26.72 16.63 55.49
CA PRO A 628 -25.83 17.61 54.87
C PRO A 628 -24.31 17.32 54.70
N LEU A 629 -23.72 18.17 53.85
CA LEU A 629 -22.45 18.92 53.97
C LEU A 629 -21.07 18.23 53.78
N SER A 630 -20.49 18.56 52.61
CA SER A 630 -19.32 19.46 52.43
C SER A 630 -17.94 18.87 52.10
N ASN A 631 -17.55 19.14 50.84
CA ASN A 631 -16.28 19.67 50.32
C ASN A 631 -14.95 18.87 50.35
N ARG A 632 -14.42 18.70 49.12
CA ARG A 632 -13.05 19.04 48.60
C ARG A 632 -11.82 18.58 49.42
N TYR A 633 -10.75 17.98 48.88
CA TYR A 633 -10.03 18.19 47.61
C TYR A 633 -9.02 17.02 47.34
N LYS A 634 -8.71 16.79 46.05
CA LYS A 634 -7.43 16.36 45.42
C LYS A 634 -6.47 15.36 46.12
N SER A 635 -6.22 14.23 45.44
CA SER A 635 -5.00 13.91 44.66
C SER A 635 -4.56 12.45 44.82
N GLY A 636 -4.18 11.83 43.71
CA GLY A 636 -3.73 10.45 43.63
C GLY A 636 -2.30 10.21 44.14
N MET A 637 -2.01 8.94 44.38
CA MET A 637 -0.68 8.36 44.54
C MET A 637 -0.65 7.00 43.83
N ASN A 638 0.47 6.69 43.17
CA ASN A 638 0.98 5.33 43.06
C ASN A 638 2.45 5.33 43.49
N THR A 639 2.68 4.69 44.64
CA THR A 639 3.80 3.81 45.07
C THR A 639 5.17 3.87 44.38
N SER A 640 6.22 4.09 45.18
CA SER A 640 7.17 3.02 45.63
C SER A 640 8.26 3.53 46.61
N LEU A 641 8.55 2.73 47.65
CA LEU A 641 9.54 2.82 48.75
C LEU A 641 10.97 2.38 48.31
N PRO A 642 12.03 2.34 49.18
CA PRO A 642 12.28 2.95 50.51
C PRO A 642 13.70 3.58 50.71
N ALA A 643 13.88 4.39 51.76
CA ALA A 643 14.94 4.29 52.80
C ALA A 643 15.10 5.61 53.60
N LEU A 644 15.11 5.49 54.93
CA LEU A 644 15.34 6.52 55.96
C LEU A 644 16.86 6.67 56.27
N PRO A 645 17.35 7.58 57.16
CA PRO A 645 16.68 8.64 57.95
C PRO A 645 17.40 10.03 58.02
N ALA A 646 16.65 11.03 58.56
CA ALA A 646 17.05 12.08 59.53
C ALA A 646 18.15 13.12 59.16
N LEU A 647 18.13 14.41 59.56
CA LEU A 647 17.26 15.27 60.37
C LEU A 647 17.70 16.75 60.09
N GLN A 648 16.81 17.71 60.37
CA GLN A 648 17.07 19.12 60.76
C GLN A 648 17.42 20.21 59.71
N SER A 649 16.37 20.97 59.32
CA SER A 649 16.12 22.39 59.69
C SER A 649 17.07 23.53 59.21
N PRO A 650 16.66 24.84 59.24
CA PRO A 650 16.46 25.63 58.02
C PRO A 650 17.17 27.01 58.01
N SER A 651 17.14 27.73 56.88
CA SER A 651 16.72 29.17 56.80
C SER A 651 17.25 29.95 55.58
N ARG A 652 16.40 30.94 55.18
CA ARG A 652 16.69 32.30 54.67
C ARG A 652 17.13 32.56 53.20
N LYS A 653 16.18 33.25 52.52
CA LYS A 653 16.21 34.63 51.96
C LYS A 653 17.14 35.03 50.79
N THR A 654 16.54 35.89 49.93
CA THR A 654 17.12 36.93 49.03
C THR A 654 17.86 36.41 47.79
N SER A 655 17.83 36.99 46.59
CA SER A 655 17.81 38.41 46.19
C SER A 655 17.43 38.54 44.69
N LEU A 656 16.98 39.73 44.31
CA LEU A 656 17.07 40.34 42.97
C LEU A 656 18.47 40.12 42.35
N ASP A 657 18.70 40.10 41.03
CA ASP A 657 18.46 41.23 40.13
C ASP A 657 18.83 40.88 38.67
N GLU A 658 18.20 41.59 37.73
CA GLU A 658 18.69 42.08 36.43
C GLU A 658 19.56 41.21 35.50
N SER A 659 19.10 41.03 34.25
CA SER A 659 19.88 41.34 33.01
C SER A 659 19.26 40.70 31.75
N ARG A 660 18.44 41.46 31.04
CA ARG A 660 18.20 41.26 29.60
C ARG A 660 18.02 42.62 28.95
N LYS A 661 18.91 42.95 28.01
CA LYS A 661 18.74 43.80 26.79
C LYS A 661 20.12 44.36 26.39
N ARG A 662 20.52 44.61 25.14
CA ARG A 662 20.03 44.38 23.76
C ARG A 662 21.07 45.11 22.85
N ILE A 663 21.44 44.49 21.71
CA ILE A 663 21.39 45.11 20.35
C ILE A 663 22.59 45.96 19.84
N THR A 664 23.26 45.38 18.83
CA THR A 664 23.56 45.93 17.48
C THR A 664 24.54 47.09 17.27
N ALA A 665 25.65 46.78 16.59
CA ALA A 665 26.31 47.58 15.55
C ALA A 665 27.35 46.67 14.86
N VAL A 666 27.74 46.70 13.59
CA VAL A 666 27.38 47.42 12.36
C VAL A 666 28.09 46.61 11.25
N LEU A 667 27.50 46.54 10.06
CA LEU A 667 28.04 45.92 8.85
C LEU A 667 29.46 46.40 8.47
N LYS A 668 30.21 45.48 7.86
CA LYS A 668 31.33 45.67 6.91
C LYS A 668 32.60 46.34 7.44
N ARG A 669 33.69 45.56 7.46
CA ARG A 669 34.86 45.82 6.61
C ARG A 669 35.65 44.53 6.38
N GLN A 670 36.01 44.33 5.12
CA GLN A 670 36.80 43.22 4.60
C GLN A 670 38.24 43.28 5.11
N LEU A 671 38.83 42.08 5.24
CA LEU A 671 40.23 41.72 4.93
C LEU A 671 41.30 42.79 5.13
N SER A 672 42.14 42.57 6.14
CA SER A 672 43.57 42.93 6.09
C SER A 672 44.34 41.96 7.00
N GLU A 673 45.11 41.08 6.36
CA GLU A 673 46.45 40.62 6.77
C GLU A 673 46.65 40.06 8.19
N LEU A 674 46.47 38.74 8.35
CA LEU A 674 47.49 37.71 8.67
C LEU A 674 46.82 36.41 9.12
#